data_AF-A0AA37GTG6-F1
#
_entry.id   AF-A0AA37GTG6-F1
#
_cell.length_a   1.000
_cell.length_b   1.000
_cell.length_c   1.000
_cell.angle_alpha   90.00
_cell.angle_beta   90.00
_cell.angle_gamma   90.00
#
_symmetry.space_group_name_H-M   'P 1'
#
loop_
_entity.id
_entity.type
_entity.pdbx_description
1 polymer ?
#
loop_
_entity_poly.entity_id
_entity_poly.type
_entity_poly.pdbx_seq_one_letter_code
_entity_poly.pdbx_strand_id
1 'polypeptide(L)'
;MSAEHNPDDGPWDADDAVTLGSDPWRDEGDDNEDDERGPARPSQRWAIDHSTGHHRLRAARFIERVLAENFEPADALKMMQEKHTIDFGSRRAGGTEARPSDGFFPQFHLDFFSVVGKPGRPISRRHGPMLDNITVSFKRWSAPYGAKHVSGIPFDMTGRTFRIAQAATRETWFIVMHPVTGEMSELPRSTADARRRREQAGERSGMPMPLARQLASYITGIFQTPGLLGEGVEPSWRPGGPETQRIDSRLWTTFQERFMEGWAAWSHRRGTGSFWAKHEPAFHAYDYGANIEIKASEELYDLPQERHRSVEEEEGTDDDDDTDDDDDNSIRRQDGDGDETLQLGALSMTDERTAPAGAGAGGDGRADGSTDDARYQRILGESSDLQQLIVALEARFQLEAITAVTYALAVCIHSDRQAGAEADDTETRCLLADRNMLAREFSSARDYTFYPQAFHPVYGNLSSERPPKFFDSLFAAMKGNMSDRNEGADVLSFGYFQGYSNIKRSVRHSPHDLLATKGYATAALTVPTSDAGATSAAREKRERLLRIIRGPDESKPFARERQQINVAIEGQEVAFRLEQVVSLNVQRMVARQRTFETVFRPVFQIMRFFLVEHRSYVHIFRSLPPAVFPRILCAYTRLFELALSEMERQFVLGGEQGLDLARSEAVAVIDRLGGYMFSGHPRHLPKTALRPLGTFESLWAGGWPFLDPAVLDLGALGSGGAVINMARWPHSAKTGRPVLLHVRELAHHYGARVASCRESAICKTAVTAFAEEVIRELWIPQTKDFLVQQLRRRLHEGGGDESRPITTEEIDACREAIAAWEAAADAFTWKALQQLCRGLGPGGKRVAMTATGRRTRHDFVSELLRVIGSEKGRDAFAAKNATWPPTLHFAIANGQRAQGGLDSAMWTSVFTGCLVVAGIEWVPDAPLGRLTSRNVPAPSGPPGSLRRAAHEAEIKHSKTLRERDQRQEHRTRIDFGCPVPFTNIPSLILSAFEQTKAIFSQDGGDTKVLDHYQVAMNCLAENIDDPLCHLMLMMTLTVCASSETPQVAPREQAFSVTPRRKDPRQLALVMVTRMMWFLYPKAFPWKKNTGGTAYDVSEMTKKIGQSVRGVGHGRH
;
A
#
# COMPACT_ATOMS: atom_id res chain seq x y z
N MET A 1 14.84 45.59 84.38
CA MET A 1 15.98 45.89 83.49
C MET A 1 15.80 45.07 82.22
N SER A 2 15.45 45.79 81.15
CA SER A 2 15.63 45.51 79.71
C SER A 2 15.25 44.15 79.10
N ALA A 3 14.18 44.21 78.27
CA ALA A 3 14.03 43.73 76.88
C ALA A 3 14.32 42.23 76.56
N GLU A 4 13.53 41.46 75.79
CA GLU A 4 12.65 41.75 74.65
C GLU A 4 11.48 40.72 74.55
N HIS A 5 10.32 41.24 74.12
CA HIS A 5 9.19 40.64 73.40
C HIS A 5 8.66 39.23 73.71
N ASN A 6 7.52 39.19 74.42
CA ASN A 6 6.36 38.35 74.14
C ASN A 6 5.13 39.28 74.14
N PRO A 7 4.04 39.03 73.39
CA PRO A 7 3.03 38.10 73.95
C PRO A 7 2.22 37.29 72.94
N ASP A 8 1.96 36.03 73.32
CA ASP A 8 0.68 35.37 73.08
C ASP A 8 -0.48 36.25 73.60
N ASP A 9 -1.46 36.54 72.73
CA ASP A 9 -2.90 36.61 73.05
C ASP A 9 -3.69 37.12 71.81
N GLY A 10 -4.61 36.31 71.28
CA GLY A 10 -5.57 36.75 70.26
C GLY A 10 -6.39 35.63 69.60
N PRO A 11 -7.75 35.60 69.67
CA PRO A 11 -8.56 34.39 69.50
C PRO A 11 -9.37 34.34 68.18
N TRP A 12 -9.79 33.12 67.79
CA TRP A 12 -10.94 32.73 66.93
C TRP A 12 -11.44 33.71 65.86
N ASP A 13 -11.17 33.41 64.58
CA ASP A 13 -12.14 33.30 63.47
C ASP A 13 -11.45 33.45 62.11
N ALA A 14 -11.59 32.43 61.26
CA ALA A 14 -11.71 32.46 59.80
C ALA A 14 -11.08 31.18 59.21
N ASP A 15 -11.92 30.18 58.96
CA ASP A 15 -11.66 29.16 57.96
C ASP A 15 -11.36 29.85 56.63
N ASP A 16 -10.09 29.84 56.22
CA ASP A 16 -9.68 30.21 54.88
C ASP A 16 -10.23 29.17 53.90
N ALA A 17 -11.42 29.49 53.40
CA ALA A 17 -11.97 28.94 52.18
C ALA A 17 -10.95 29.12 51.05
N VAL A 18 -10.16 28.08 50.81
CA VAL A 18 -9.49 27.87 49.53
C VAL A 18 -10.61 27.82 48.49
N THR A 19 -10.75 28.91 47.75
CA THR A 19 -11.59 28.99 46.55
C THR A 19 -11.20 27.86 45.62
N LEU A 20 -11.95 26.75 45.69
CA LEU A 20 -12.07 25.75 44.64
C LEU A 20 -12.50 26.51 43.38
N GLY A 21 -11.54 26.78 42.50
CA GLY A 21 -11.82 27.36 41.19
C GLY A 21 -12.86 26.51 40.48
N SER A 22 -13.98 27.14 40.15
CA SER A 22 -15.05 26.60 39.31
C SER A 22 -14.45 25.94 38.07
N ASP A 23 -14.65 24.63 37.92
CA ASP A 23 -14.27 23.89 36.72
C ASP A 23 -15.01 24.49 35.50
N PRO A 24 -14.31 25.08 34.52
CA PRO A 24 -14.93 25.75 33.37
C PRO A 24 -15.69 24.79 32.45
N TRP A 25 -15.73 23.50 32.75
CA TRP A 25 -16.43 22.46 32.00
C TRP A 25 -17.53 21.74 32.79
N ARG A 26 -17.70 22.05 34.09
CA ARG A 26 -18.85 21.60 34.88
C ARG A 26 -20.08 22.44 34.54
N ASP A 27 -21.17 21.75 34.22
CA ASP A 27 -22.51 22.34 34.20
C ASP A 27 -23.25 21.67 35.39
N GLU A 28 -23.48 22.42 36.47
CA GLU A 28 -24.40 22.03 37.56
C GLU A 28 -25.83 22.26 37.06
N GLY A 29 -26.29 21.36 36.19
CA GLY A 29 -27.64 21.36 35.64
C GLY A 29 -28.10 19.93 35.44
N ASP A 30 -28.70 19.37 36.48
CA ASP A 30 -29.37 18.08 36.45
C ASP A 30 -30.70 18.25 35.71
N ASP A 31 -30.75 17.78 34.45
CA ASP A 31 -31.99 17.62 33.69
C ASP A 31 -31.97 16.23 33.07
N ASN A 32 -32.57 15.27 33.80
CA ASN A 32 -33.07 14.02 33.24
C ASN A 32 -34.11 14.36 32.17
N GLU A 33 -33.84 14.04 30.91
CA GLU A 33 -34.90 13.89 29.92
C GLU A 33 -35.17 12.39 29.77
N ASP A 34 -36.36 12.02 30.26
CA ASP A 34 -37.05 10.77 29.99
C ASP A 34 -37.20 10.57 28.48
N ASP A 35 -36.41 9.66 27.92
CA ASP A 35 -36.80 8.95 26.70
C ASP A 35 -38.02 8.09 27.07
N GLU A 36 -39.22 8.48 26.65
CA GLU A 36 -40.44 7.69 26.78
C GLU A 36 -40.17 6.22 26.42
N ARG A 37 -40.13 5.37 27.46
CA ARG A 37 -40.02 3.92 27.32
C ARG A 37 -41.35 3.38 26.81
N GLY A 38 -41.55 3.44 25.49
CA GLY A 38 -42.51 2.58 24.82
C GLY A 38 -42.12 1.10 25.04
N PRO A 39 -43.07 0.19 25.30
CA PRO A 39 -42.74 -1.19 25.66
C PRO A 39 -42.45 -2.00 24.38
N ALA A 40 -41.19 -2.23 24.02
CA ALA A 40 -40.85 -3.27 23.05
C ALA A 40 -39.38 -3.73 23.10
N ARG A 41 -39.21 -5.01 23.51
CA ARG A 41 -38.13 -6.00 23.29
C ARG A 41 -36.64 -5.60 23.52
N PRO A 42 -35.88 -6.39 24.30
CA PRO A 42 -34.47 -6.13 24.60
C PRO A 42 -33.54 -6.53 23.44
N SER A 43 -33.50 -5.70 22.39
CA SER A 43 -32.47 -5.76 21.35
C SER A 43 -31.76 -4.40 21.23
N GLN A 44 -30.57 -4.32 21.84
CA GLN A 44 -29.51 -3.32 21.71
C GLN A 44 -29.82 -2.04 20.88
N ARG A 45 -30.44 -1.02 21.50
CA ARG A 45 -30.51 0.35 20.95
C ARG A 45 -29.15 1.04 21.15
N TRP A 46 -28.59 1.64 20.10
CA TRP A 46 -27.35 2.44 20.21
C TRP A 46 -27.69 3.87 20.65
N ALA A 47 -26.99 4.35 21.67
CA ALA A 47 -27.11 5.71 22.20
C ALA A 47 -25.78 6.13 22.85
N ILE A 48 -25.62 7.44 23.09
CA ILE A 48 -24.56 7.95 23.95
C ILE A 48 -24.95 7.69 25.40
N ASP A 49 -24.12 6.97 26.14
CA ASP A 49 -24.26 6.76 27.58
C ASP A 49 -23.46 7.81 28.35
N HIS A 50 -24.15 8.88 28.73
CA HIS A 50 -23.55 9.98 29.49
C HIS A 50 -23.04 9.57 30.88
N SER A 51 -23.49 8.43 31.44
CA SER A 51 -23.00 7.94 32.74
C SER A 51 -21.56 7.43 32.70
N THR A 52 -21.03 7.19 31.50
CA THR A 52 -19.64 6.73 31.31
C THR A 52 -18.59 7.83 31.39
N GLY A 53 -19.01 9.10 31.33
CA GLY A 53 -18.15 10.28 31.42
C GLY A 53 -18.22 10.96 32.78
N HIS A 54 -17.17 11.69 33.15
CA HIS A 54 -17.19 12.61 34.29
C HIS A 54 -17.78 13.97 33.90
N HIS A 55 -17.69 14.33 32.62
CA HIS A 55 -18.19 15.60 32.08
C HIS A 55 -19.08 15.35 30.86
N ARG A 56 -20.19 16.07 30.76
CA ARG A 56 -21.11 16.04 29.61
C ARG A 56 -20.93 17.32 28.80
N LEU A 57 -20.38 17.21 27.59
CA LEU A 57 -20.15 18.34 26.71
C LEU A 57 -21.35 18.60 25.81
N ARG A 58 -21.78 19.88 25.75
CA ARG A 58 -22.67 20.36 24.69
C ARG A 58 -21.85 20.61 23.42
N ALA A 59 -22.33 20.10 22.29
CA ALA A 59 -21.60 20.18 21.02
C ALA A 59 -21.25 21.63 20.61
N ALA A 60 -22.20 22.56 20.72
CA ALA A 60 -21.98 23.98 20.40
C ALA A 60 -20.85 24.60 21.24
N ARG A 61 -20.88 24.40 22.57
CA ARG A 61 -19.86 24.90 23.50
C ARG A 61 -18.49 24.28 23.24
N PHE A 62 -18.45 22.98 22.95
CA PHE A 62 -17.21 22.30 22.56
C PHE A 62 -16.62 22.91 21.27
N ILE A 63 -17.44 23.09 20.24
CA ILE A 63 -17.04 23.68 18.96
C ILE A 63 -16.52 25.10 19.16
N GLU A 64 -17.29 25.95 19.84
CA GLU A 64 -16.92 27.35 20.11
C GLU A 64 -15.60 27.42 20.88
N ARG A 65 -15.48 26.65 21.96
CA ARG A 65 -14.33 26.74 22.85
C ARG A 65 -13.05 26.20 22.22
N VAL A 66 -13.10 25.10 21.46
CA VAL A 66 -11.89 24.54 20.81
C VAL A 66 -11.44 25.35 19.60
N LEU A 67 -12.39 26.01 18.92
CA LEU A 67 -12.07 26.88 17.77
C LEU A 67 -11.68 28.30 18.19
N ALA A 68 -11.86 28.67 19.46
CA ALA A 68 -11.41 29.96 19.98
C ALA A 68 -9.87 30.07 19.94
N GLU A 69 -9.36 31.27 19.68
CA GLU A 69 -7.92 31.53 19.57
C GLU A 69 -7.17 31.31 20.89
N ASN A 70 -7.87 31.45 22.03
CA ASN A 70 -7.32 31.28 23.37
C ASN A 70 -7.35 29.84 23.89
N PHE A 71 -7.67 28.85 23.03
CA PHE A 71 -7.61 27.44 23.39
C PHE A 71 -6.22 26.90 23.11
N GLU A 72 -5.47 26.60 24.17
CA GLU A 72 -4.04 26.32 24.10
C GLU A 72 -3.73 24.82 23.96
N PRO A 73 -2.51 24.45 23.51
CA PRO A 73 -2.09 23.05 23.43
C PRO A 73 -2.21 22.25 24.74
N ALA A 74 -2.04 22.92 25.89
CA ALA A 74 -2.22 22.29 27.20
C ALA A 74 -3.69 21.89 27.46
N ASP A 75 -4.65 22.74 27.07
CA ASP A 75 -6.08 22.45 27.17
C ASP A 75 -6.45 21.24 26.30
N ALA A 76 -5.88 21.16 25.09
CA ALA A 76 -6.09 20.06 24.17
C ALA A 76 -5.68 18.71 24.79
N LEU A 77 -4.47 18.63 25.36
CA LEU A 77 -3.99 17.40 25.99
C LEU A 77 -4.80 17.03 27.24
N LYS A 78 -5.14 18.02 28.08
CA LYS A 78 -5.95 17.83 29.28
C LYS A 78 -7.30 17.21 28.93
N MET A 79 -8.00 17.78 27.95
CA MET A 79 -9.33 17.34 27.56
C MET A 79 -9.34 15.92 26.96
N MET A 80 -8.24 15.48 26.33
CA MET A 80 -8.07 14.09 25.87
C MET A 80 -7.81 13.10 27.01
N GLN A 81 -7.30 13.56 28.16
CA GLN A 81 -7.01 12.75 29.35
C GLN A 81 -8.12 12.77 30.42
N GLU A 82 -9.23 13.45 30.13
CA GLU A 82 -10.43 13.51 30.97
C GLU A 82 -11.60 12.80 30.27
N LYS A 83 -12.41 12.06 31.05
CA LYS A 83 -13.56 11.33 30.51
C LYS A 83 -14.71 12.28 30.23
N HIS A 84 -14.92 12.59 28.97
CA HIS A 84 -16.06 13.36 28.50
C HIS A 84 -17.05 12.46 27.75
N THR A 85 -18.29 12.92 27.65
CA THR A 85 -19.28 12.40 26.70
C THR A 85 -19.83 13.54 25.85
N ILE A 86 -20.15 13.26 24.59
CA ILE A 86 -20.71 14.26 23.68
C ILE A 86 -21.74 13.61 22.75
N ASP A 87 -22.95 14.17 22.75
CA ASP A 87 -24.02 13.80 21.82
C ASP A 87 -24.35 15.00 20.92
N PHE A 88 -23.62 15.10 19.81
CA PHE A 88 -23.87 16.14 18.81
C PHE A 88 -25.12 15.89 17.97
N GLY A 89 -25.70 14.68 18.04
CA GLY A 89 -26.94 14.39 17.35
C GLY A 89 -28.18 14.68 18.18
N SER A 90 -28.04 15.06 19.44
CA SER A 90 -29.14 15.40 20.35
C SER A 90 -30.00 16.58 19.84
N ARG A 91 -31.25 16.66 20.33
CA ARG A 91 -32.16 17.78 20.03
C ARG A 91 -31.60 19.13 20.50
N ARG A 92 -30.89 19.14 21.64
CA ARG A 92 -30.22 20.34 22.18
C ARG A 92 -29.10 20.86 21.27
N ALA A 93 -28.50 20.00 20.44
CA ALA A 93 -27.57 20.39 19.39
C ALA A 93 -28.28 20.74 18.06
N GLY A 94 -29.61 20.86 18.04
CA GLY A 94 -30.39 21.08 16.83
C GLY A 94 -30.56 19.83 15.96
N GLY A 95 -30.11 18.65 16.43
CA GLY A 95 -30.29 17.38 15.73
C GLY A 95 -31.73 16.89 15.81
N THR A 96 -32.30 16.53 14.66
CA THR A 96 -33.67 16.02 14.56
C THR A 96 -33.73 14.84 13.60
N GLU A 97 -34.74 13.99 13.74
CA GLU A 97 -35.05 13.00 12.70
C GLU A 97 -35.48 13.75 11.44
N ALA A 98 -35.00 13.31 10.28
CA ALA A 98 -35.44 13.87 9.00
C ALA A 98 -36.93 13.52 8.80
N ARG A 99 -37.75 14.54 8.53
CA ARG A 99 -39.19 14.39 8.39
C ARG A 99 -39.58 14.43 6.93
N PRO A 100 -40.61 13.69 6.49
CA PRO A 100 -41.12 13.83 5.13
C PRO A 100 -41.63 15.24 4.75
N SER A 101 -41.89 16.10 5.75
CA SER A 101 -42.27 17.50 5.53
C SER A 101 -41.07 18.42 5.25
N ASP A 102 -39.84 17.95 5.47
CA ASP A 102 -38.63 18.72 5.18
C ASP A 102 -38.40 18.77 3.66
N GLY A 103 -37.66 19.78 3.19
CA GLY A 103 -37.25 19.84 1.78
C GLY A 103 -36.14 18.83 1.50
N PHE A 104 -36.28 18.04 0.42
CA PHE A 104 -35.23 17.15 -0.07
C PHE A 104 -35.04 17.32 -1.57
N PHE A 105 -33.80 17.56 -1.99
CA PHE A 105 -33.46 17.85 -3.38
C PHE A 105 -32.37 16.87 -3.84
N PRO A 106 -32.74 15.77 -4.51
CA PRO A 106 -31.77 14.78 -5.00
C PRO A 106 -31.09 15.25 -6.30
N GLN A 107 -29.77 15.08 -6.36
CA GLN A 107 -28.96 15.27 -7.57
C GLN A 107 -28.32 13.94 -8.00
N PHE A 108 -28.48 13.58 -9.28
CA PHE A 108 -28.13 12.26 -9.78
C PHE A 108 -26.83 12.26 -10.56
N HIS A 109 -26.04 11.21 -10.38
CA HIS A 109 -24.76 11.03 -11.06
C HIS A 109 -24.51 9.57 -11.42
N LEU A 110 -23.88 9.32 -12.57
CA LEU A 110 -23.29 8.04 -12.90
C LEU A 110 -21.82 8.03 -12.46
N ASP A 111 -21.50 7.25 -11.42
CA ASP A 111 -20.17 7.29 -10.81
C ASP A 111 -19.28 6.10 -11.21
N PHE A 112 -19.88 5.01 -11.66
CA PHE A 112 -19.18 3.80 -12.09
C PHE A 112 -19.88 3.22 -13.31
N PHE A 113 -19.07 2.71 -14.25
CA PHE A 113 -19.54 1.95 -15.40
C PHE A 113 -18.53 0.85 -15.74
N SER A 114 -19.01 -0.35 -16.04
CA SER A 114 -18.16 -1.48 -16.40
C SER A 114 -18.82 -2.38 -17.43
N VAL A 115 -17.98 -2.87 -18.34
CA VAL A 115 -18.31 -3.80 -19.41
C VAL A 115 -17.43 -5.04 -19.27
N VAL A 116 -18.06 -6.20 -19.15
CA VAL A 116 -17.42 -7.51 -19.14
C VAL A 116 -17.63 -8.18 -20.49
N GLY A 117 -16.56 -8.32 -21.27
CA GLY A 117 -16.62 -8.96 -22.58
C GLY A 117 -16.82 -10.47 -22.52
N LYS A 118 -17.32 -11.03 -23.63
CA LYS A 118 -17.33 -12.47 -23.88
C LYS A 118 -15.93 -12.95 -24.26
N PRO A 119 -15.51 -14.15 -23.80
CA PRO A 119 -14.28 -14.76 -24.28
C PRO A 119 -14.25 -14.90 -25.80
N GLY A 120 -13.08 -14.65 -26.39
CA GLY A 120 -12.83 -14.83 -27.83
C GLY A 120 -13.53 -13.82 -28.75
N ARG A 121 -14.17 -12.77 -28.20
CA ARG A 121 -14.89 -11.76 -28.97
C ARG A 121 -14.31 -10.36 -28.72
N PRO A 122 -14.10 -9.55 -29.78
CA PRO A 122 -13.85 -8.12 -29.61
C PRO A 122 -15.13 -7.45 -29.08
N ILE A 123 -14.99 -6.47 -28.19
CA ILE A 123 -16.15 -5.76 -27.62
C ILE A 123 -16.37 -4.38 -28.25
N SER A 124 -15.39 -3.87 -29.00
CA SER A 124 -15.49 -2.59 -29.70
C SER A 124 -16.14 -2.71 -31.08
N ARG A 125 -16.86 -1.67 -31.51
CA ARG A 125 -17.60 -1.66 -32.78
C ARG A 125 -16.75 -1.12 -33.95
N ARG A 126 -16.74 -1.83 -35.09
CA ARG A 126 -15.93 -1.51 -36.32
C ARG A 126 -16.12 -0.11 -36.89
N HIS A 127 -17.32 0.46 -36.75
CA HIS A 127 -17.71 1.73 -37.37
C HIS A 127 -18.13 2.77 -36.32
N GLY A 128 -17.62 2.65 -35.09
CA GLY A 128 -17.84 3.66 -34.07
C GLY A 128 -17.26 5.03 -34.48
N PRO A 129 -17.85 6.15 -34.05
CA PRO A 129 -17.33 7.49 -34.27
C PRO A 129 -15.87 7.61 -33.80
N MET A 130 -15.12 8.51 -34.46
CA MET A 130 -13.78 8.94 -34.05
C MET A 130 -13.86 9.77 -32.76
N LEU A 131 -14.18 9.13 -31.65
CA LEU A 131 -14.16 9.76 -30.34
C LEU A 131 -13.27 8.94 -29.41
N ASP A 132 -12.28 9.66 -28.89
CA ASP A 132 -11.22 9.26 -27.98
C ASP A 132 -10.09 8.40 -28.56
N ASN A 133 -8.91 8.96 -28.40
CA ASN A 133 -7.67 8.24 -28.55
C ASN A 133 -7.44 7.34 -27.33
N ILE A 134 -7.03 6.11 -27.58
CA ILE A 134 -6.70 5.11 -26.57
C ILE A 134 -5.18 5.06 -26.41
N THR A 135 -4.73 5.20 -25.17
CA THR A 135 -3.32 5.12 -24.83
C THR A 135 -2.98 3.70 -24.41
N VAL A 136 -2.27 2.96 -25.27
CA VAL A 136 -1.72 1.64 -24.99
C VAL A 136 -0.45 1.79 -24.16
N SER A 137 -0.30 1.01 -23.09
CA SER A 137 0.92 0.99 -22.27
C SER A 137 1.05 -0.29 -21.46
N PHE A 138 2.28 -0.80 -21.36
CA PHE A 138 2.60 -1.94 -20.48
C PHE A 138 3.20 -1.51 -19.13
N LYS A 139 3.28 -0.21 -18.85
CA LYS A 139 3.89 0.33 -17.61
C LYS A 139 3.22 -0.21 -16.34
N ARG A 140 1.90 -0.33 -16.36
CA ARG A 140 1.08 -0.77 -15.23
C ARG A 140 0.38 -2.11 -15.50
N TRP A 141 1.01 -2.98 -16.28
CA TRP A 141 0.44 -4.26 -16.72
C TRP A 141 -0.13 -5.13 -15.58
N SER A 142 0.53 -5.13 -14.41
CA SER A 142 0.14 -5.88 -13.21
C SER A 142 -0.78 -5.10 -12.27
N ALA A 143 -1.37 -3.99 -12.73
CA ALA A 143 -2.31 -3.24 -11.92
C ALA A 143 -3.48 -4.14 -11.50
N PRO A 144 -3.88 -4.10 -10.20
CA PRO A 144 -5.06 -4.79 -9.73
C PRO A 144 -6.29 -4.46 -10.57
N TYR A 145 -7.10 -5.48 -10.84
CA TYR A 145 -8.41 -5.32 -11.45
C TYR A 145 -9.35 -4.76 -10.39
N GLY A 146 -9.49 -3.44 -10.40
CA GLY A 146 -10.08 -2.66 -9.30
C GLY A 146 -11.60 -2.53 -9.36
N ALA A 147 -12.29 -3.27 -10.23
CA ALA A 147 -13.71 -3.13 -10.46
C ALA A 147 -14.51 -3.89 -9.38
N LYS A 148 -14.55 -3.30 -8.17
CA LYS A 148 -15.08 -3.90 -6.92
C LYS A 148 -16.54 -4.35 -7.01
N HIS A 149 -17.29 -3.81 -7.96
CA HIS A 149 -18.74 -3.97 -8.07
C HIS A 149 -19.15 -4.83 -9.28
N VAL A 150 -18.19 -5.36 -10.04
CA VAL A 150 -18.46 -6.08 -11.30
C VAL A 150 -19.13 -7.42 -11.04
N SER A 151 -20.27 -7.62 -11.70
CA SER A 151 -20.96 -8.90 -11.82
C SER A 151 -20.55 -9.62 -13.12
N GLY A 152 -20.90 -10.90 -13.26
CA GLY A 152 -20.67 -11.66 -14.51
C GLY A 152 -19.30 -12.31 -14.65
N ILE A 153 -18.47 -12.33 -13.59
CA ILE A 153 -17.19 -13.09 -13.55
C ILE A 153 -17.35 -14.28 -12.58
N PRO A 154 -17.56 -15.51 -13.08
CA PRO A 154 -17.89 -16.66 -12.23
C PRO A 154 -16.65 -17.41 -11.67
N PHE A 155 -15.45 -16.83 -11.72
CA PHE A 155 -14.19 -17.51 -11.36
C PHE A 155 -13.19 -16.60 -10.62
N ASP A 156 -12.14 -17.19 -10.05
CA ASP A 156 -11.03 -16.47 -9.40
C ASP A 156 -10.14 -15.74 -10.43
N MET A 157 -9.98 -14.43 -10.27
CA MET A 157 -9.17 -13.58 -11.15
C MET A 157 -7.67 -13.56 -10.82
N THR A 158 -7.24 -14.21 -9.73
CA THR A 158 -5.85 -14.20 -9.27
C THR A 158 -4.88 -14.61 -10.38
N GLY A 159 -3.96 -13.72 -10.73
CA GLY A 159 -2.95 -13.97 -11.75
C GLY A 159 -3.46 -14.04 -13.20
N ARG A 160 -4.68 -13.57 -13.51
CA ARG A 160 -5.33 -13.73 -14.83
C ARG A 160 -5.56 -12.45 -15.62
N THR A 161 -5.14 -11.30 -15.10
CA THR A 161 -5.42 -9.99 -15.72
C THR A 161 -4.16 -9.30 -16.24
N PHE A 162 -4.31 -8.55 -17.32
CA PHE A 162 -3.27 -7.71 -17.91
C PHE A 162 -3.87 -6.35 -18.27
N ARG A 163 -3.45 -5.27 -17.58
CA ARG A 163 -3.84 -3.90 -17.94
C ARG A 163 -3.11 -3.47 -19.21
N ILE A 164 -3.86 -3.13 -20.25
CA ILE A 164 -3.28 -2.86 -21.58
C ILE A 164 -3.41 -1.41 -22.02
N ALA A 165 -4.50 -0.74 -21.68
CA ALA A 165 -4.76 0.60 -22.21
C ALA A 165 -5.61 1.46 -21.26
N GLN A 166 -5.63 2.75 -21.55
CA GLN A 166 -6.51 3.73 -20.93
C GLN A 166 -7.04 4.68 -22.00
N ALA A 167 -8.36 4.87 -22.05
CA ALA A 167 -9.00 5.82 -22.96
C ALA A 167 -8.92 7.25 -22.41
N ALA A 168 -9.07 8.25 -23.30
CA ALA A 168 -9.05 9.66 -22.91
C ALA A 168 -10.20 10.02 -21.94
N THR A 169 -11.34 9.34 -22.08
CA THR A 169 -12.50 9.37 -21.18
C THR A 169 -12.32 8.57 -19.89
N ARG A 170 -11.07 8.23 -19.51
CA ARG A 170 -10.65 7.61 -18.24
C ARG A 170 -10.90 6.10 -18.10
N GLU A 171 -11.58 5.45 -19.04
CA GLU A 171 -11.81 4.00 -19.00
C GLU A 171 -10.48 3.24 -19.00
N THR A 172 -10.33 2.31 -18.07
CA THR A 172 -9.18 1.41 -18.02
C THR A 172 -9.54 0.08 -18.68
N TRP A 173 -8.67 -0.37 -19.57
CA TRP A 173 -8.85 -1.60 -20.35
C TRP A 173 -7.94 -2.72 -19.86
N PHE A 174 -8.53 -3.90 -19.76
CA PHE A 174 -7.87 -5.13 -19.35
C PHE A 174 -8.13 -6.26 -20.34
N ILE A 175 -7.14 -7.12 -20.50
CA ILE A 175 -7.32 -8.47 -21.03
C ILE A 175 -7.43 -9.40 -19.83
N VAL A 176 -8.52 -10.16 -19.76
CA VAL A 176 -8.83 -11.09 -18.66
C VAL A 176 -8.89 -12.50 -19.23
N MET A 177 -8.17 -13.43 -18.59
CA MET A 177 -8.09 -14.83 -19.02
C MET A 177 -9.19 -15.66 -18.35
N HIS A 178 -10.24 -15.99 -19.09
CA HIS A 178 -11.38 -16.80 -18.65
C HIS A 178 -11.04 -18.29 -18.78
N PRO A 179 -11.27 -19.14 -17.76
CA PRO A 179 -11.02 -20.57 -17.86
C PRO A 179 -12.01 -21.25 -18.83
N VAL A 180 -11.50 -22.19 -19.63
CA VAL A 180 -12.31 -23.00 -20.56
C VAL A 180 -12.98 -24.13 -19.76
N THR A 181 -14.28 -23.95 -19.42
CA THR A 181 -15.34 -24.87 -18.94
C THR A 181 -15.06 -26.04 -17.95
N GLY A 182 -13.84 -26.56 -17.79
CA GLY A 182 -13.47 -27.62 -16.85
C GLY A 182 -13.07 -27.14 -15.44
N GLU A 183 -12.75 -25.85 -15.28
CA GLU A 183 -12.37 -25.23 -13.99
C GLU A 183 -13.39 -24.16 -13.53
N MET A 184 -14.59 -24.14 -14.11
CA MET A 184 -15.66 -23.20 -13.69
C MET A 184 -16.30 -23.57 -12.34
N SER A 185 -16.02 -24.77 -11.80
CA SER A 185 -16.60 -25.29 -10.56
C SER A 185 -15.63 -25.19 -9.37
N GLU A 186 -15.26 -23.98 -9.01
CA GLU A 186 -14.77 -23.67 -7.66
C GLU A 186 -15.66 -22.60 -7.02
N LEU A 187 -16.97 -22.85 -6.93
CA LEU A 187 -17.88 -22.00 -6.16
C LEU A 187 -17.88 -22.44 -4.67
N PRO A 188 -17.49 -21.57 -3.72
CA PRO A 188 -17.58 -21.86 -2.28
C PRO A 188 -19.02 -21.92 -1.79
N ARG A 189 -19.30 -22.79 -0.82
CA ARG A 189 -20.62 -22.97 -0.15
C ARG A 189 -21.03 -21.82 0.78
N SER A 190 -20.36 -20.66 0.78
CA SER A 190 -20.55 -19.54 1.72
C SER A 190 -20.23 -18.18 1.10
N THR A 191 -21.14 -17.21 1.26
CA THR A 191 -21.08 -15.85 0.69
C THR A 191 -19.98 -14.97 1.32
N ALA A 192 -19.67 -15.14 2.61
CA ALA A 192 -18.68 -14.31 3.31
C ALA A 192 -17.21 -14.67 2.96
N ASP A 193 -16.92 -15.95 2.74
CA ASP A 193 -15.58 -16.41 2.33
C ASP A 193 -15.29 -16.11 0.86
N ALA A 194 -16.33 -16.11 0.02
CA ALA A 194 -16.23 -15.72 -1.38
C ALA A 194 -15.81 -14.25 -1.55
N ARG A 195 -16.27 -13.35 -0.67
CA ARG A 195 -15.88 -11.92 -0.69
C ARG A 195 -14.45 -11.68 -0.28
N ARG A 196 -14.00 -12.25 0.85
CA ARG A 196 -12.61 -12.08 1.30
C ARG A 196 -11.62 -12.61 0.26
N ARG A 197 -11.99 -13.69 -0.45
CA ARG A 197 -11.22 -14.20 -1.59
C ARG A 197 -11.34 -13.34 -2.85
N ARG A 198 -12.51 -12.81 -3.22
CA ARG A 198 -12.67 -11.91 -4.40
C ARG A 198 -11.92 -10.58 -4.26
N GLU A 199 -11.97 -9.95 -3.08
CA GLU A 199 -11.22 -8.71 -2.80
C GLU A 199 -9.69 -8.97 -2.81
N GLN A 200 -9.24 -10.08 -2.18
CA GLN A 200 -7.83 -10.51 -2.23
C GLN A 200 -7.39 -10.95 -3.63
N ALA A 201 -8.30 -11.53 -4.43
CA ALA A 201 -8.07 -11.95 -5.81
C ALA A 201 -7.98 -10.76 -6.77
N GLY A 202 -8.75 -9.68 -6.53
CA GLY A 202 -8.64 -8.43 -7.26
C GLY A 202 -7.28 -7.75 -7.04
N GLU A 203 -6.82 -7.69 -5.79
CA GLU A 203 -5.48 -7.16 -5.45
C GLU A 203 -4.33 -7.98 -6.04
N ARG A 204 -4.55 -9.28 -6.24
CA ARG A 204 -3.59 -10.23 -6.83
C ARG A 204 -3.96 -10.63 -8.26
N SER A 205 -4.81 -9.86 -8.94
CA SER A 205 -5.34 -10.24 -10.24
C SER A 205 -4.30 -10.15 -11.34
N GLY A 206 -3.30 -9.27 -11.19
CA GLY A 206 -2.25 -9.06 -12.17
C GLY A 206 -1.49 -10.35 -12.43
N MET A 207 -1.34 -10.73 -13.69
CA MET A 207 -0.66 -11.99 -14.03
C MET A 207 0.79 -12.03 -13.54
N PRO A 208 1.41 -13.21 -13.40
CA PRO A 208 2.85 -13.28 -13.14
C PRO A 208 3.68 -12.75 -14.31
N MET A 209 4.83 -12.13 -14.01
CA MET A 209 5.76 -11.56 -15.01
C MET A 209 6.11 -12.53 -16.17
N PRO A 210 6.33 -13.85 -15.95
CA PRO A 210 6.60 -14.78 -17.04
C PRO A 210 5.45 -14.89 -18.07
N LEU A 211 4.19 -14.89 -17.61
CA LEU A 211 3.02 -14.91 -18.48
C LEU A 211 2.84 -13.55 -19.15
N ALA A 212 3.05 -12.46 -18.41
CA ALA A 212 2.96 -11.09 -18.92
C ALA A 212 3.90 -10.84 -20.10
N ARG A 213 5.13 -11.36 -20.05
CA ARG A 213 6.09 -11.23 -21.16
C ARG A 213 5.63 -11.97 -22.41
N GLN A 214 5.02 -13.15 -22.25
CA GLN A 214 4.49 -13.93 -23.38
C GLN A 214 3.31 -13.22 -24.02
N LEU A 215 2.37 -12.73 -23.21
CA LEU A 215 1.22 -11.97 -23.70
C LEU A 215 1.64 -10.63 -24.33
N ALA A 216 2.58 -9.90 -23.73
CA ALA A 216 3.12 -8.67 -24.29
C ALA A 216 3.77 -8.92 -25.67
N SER A 217 4.55 -10.00 -25.81
CA SER A 217 5.13 -10.38 -27.10
C SER A 217 4.07 -10.70 -28.15
N TYR A 218 2.95 -11.32 -27.75
CA TYR A 218 1.82 -11.55 -28.63
C TYR A 218 1.17 -10.24 -29.06
N ILE A 219 0.87 -9.35 -28.10
CA ILE A 219 0.29 -8.03 -28.36
C ILE A 219 1.18 -7.24 -29.34
N THR A 220 2.48 -7.12 -29.08
CA THR A 220 3.40 -6.39 -29.97
C THR A 220 3.49 -7.03 -31.36
N GLY A 221 3.35 -8.36 -31.44
CA GLY A 221 3.31 -9.09 -32.70
C GLY A 221 2.05 -8.79 -33.52
N ILE A 222 0.90 -8.59 -32.87
CA ILE A 222 -0.33 -8.14 -33.54
C ILE A 222 -0.14 -6.75 -34.16
N PHE A 223 0.57 -5.84 -33.48
CA PHE A 223 0.92 -4.53 -34.04
C PHE A 223 1.91 -4.58 -35.21
N GLN A 224 2.48 -5.75 -35.55
CA GLN A 224 3.28 -5.92 -36.77
C GLN A 224 2.45 -6.42 -37.96
N THR A 225 1.14 -6.60 -37.81
CA THR A 225 0.27 -7.08 -38.88
C THR A 225 -0.24 -5.93 -39.77
N PRO A 226 -0.62 -6.20 -41.05
CA PRO A 226 -1.19 -5.19 -41.93
C PRO A 226 -2.42 -4.51 -41.31
N GLY A 227 -2.40 -3.17 -41.28
CA GLY A 227 -3.44 -2.34 -40.67
C GLY A 227 -3.10 -1.81 -39.27
N LEU A 228 -2.07 -2.35 -38.61
CA LEU A 228 -1.53 -1.83 -37.34
C LEU A 228 -0.01 -1.55 -37.41
N LEU A 229 0.63 -1.99 -38.49
CA LEU A 229 2.05 -1.79 -38.74
C LEU A 229 2.36 -0.28 -38.86
N GLY A 230 3.33 0.19 -38.08
CA GLY A 230 3.76 1.59 -38.07
C GLY A 230 3.09 2.45 -37.00
N GLU A 231 2.13 1.91 -36.24
CA GLU A 231 1.36 2.65 -35.22
C GLU A 231 2.09 2.82 -33.88
N GLY A 232 3.42 2.67 -33.84
CA GLY A 232 4.27 3.03 -32.68
C GLY A 232 4.35 2.01 -31.52
N VAL A 233 3.64 0.88 -31.57
CA VAL A 233 3.81 -0.23 -30.62
C VAL A 233 4.85 -1.22 -31.16
N GLU A 234 6.04 -1.22 -30.58
CA GLU A 234 7.19 -1.95 -31.12
C GLU A 234 7.43 -3.32 -30.45
N PRO A 235 8.07 -4.28 -31.15
CA PRO A 235 8.50 -5.56 -30.56
C PRO A 235 9.51 -5.42 -29.41
N SER A 236 10.11 -4.24 -29.23
CA SER A 236 11.02 -3.90 -28.14
C SER A 236 10.30 -3.73 -26.80
N TRP A 237 8.99 -3.44 -26.80
CA TRP A 237 8.21 -3.13 -25.59
C TRP A 237 8.18 -4.31 -24.61
N ARG A 238 8.25 -4.00 -23.32
CA ARG A 238 8.24 -5.02 -22.24
C ARG A 238 7.29 -4.63 -21.11
N PRO A 239 6.72 -5.61 -20.37
CA PRO A 239 5.96 -5.32 -19.16
C PRO A 239 6.77 -4.48 -18.16
N GLY A 240 6.22 -3.35 -17.73
CA GLY A 240 6.84 -2.40 -16.82
C GLY A 240 7.71 -1.34 -17.48
N GLY A 241 7.87 -1.39 -18.80
CA GLY A 241 8.57 -0.36 -19.57
C GLY A 241 7.83 0.99 -19.56
N PRO A 242 8.54 2.11 -19.77
CA PRO A 242 7.95 3.45 -19.74
C PRO A 242 7.14 3.78 -21.01
N GLU A 243 7.16 2.92 -22.02
CA GLU A 243 6.60 3.19 -23.34
C GLU A 243 5.05 3.30 -23.30
N THR A 244 4.55 4.24 -24.10
CA THR A 244 3.13 4.53 -24.24
C THR A 244 2.88 4.97 -25.68
N GLN A 245 1.76 4.56 -26.25
CA GLN A 245 1.39 4.90 -27.63
C GLN A 245 -0.08 5.25 -27.68
N ARG A 246 -0.38 6.35 -28.35
CA ARG A 246 -1.75 6.84 -28.54
C ARG A 246 -2.23 6.38 -29.91
N ILE A 247 -3.33 5.65 -29.95
CA ILE A 247 -3.98 5.18 -31.18
C ILE A 247 -5.44 5.61 -31.19
N ASP A 248 -6.05 5.71 -32.37
CA ASP A 248 -7.47 6.03 -32.48
C ASP A 248 -8.37 4.82 -32.17
N SER A 249 -9.67 5.07 -32.06
CA SER A 249 -10.68 4.05 -31.75
C SER A 249 -10.80 2.96 -32.84
N ARG A 250 -10.50 3.28 -34.10
CA ARG A 250 -10.57 2.36 -35.23
C ARG A 250 -9.40 1.37 -35.20
N LEU A 251 -8.19 1.86 -34.92
CA LEU A 251 -7.00 1.05 -34.72
C LEU A 251 -7.16 0.16 -33.47
N TRP A 252 -7.76 0.68 -32.40
CA TRP A 252 -8.08 -0.14 -31.22
C TRP A 252 -9.03 -1.29 -31.53
N THR A 253 -10.07 -1.03 -32.32
CA THR A 253 -11.01 -2.09 -32.75
C THR A 253 -10.32 -3.12 -33.63
N THR A 254 -9.51 -2.66 -34.60
CA THR A 254 -8.69 -3.53 -35.46
C THR A 254 -7.75 -4.39 -34.61
N PHE A 255 -7.12 -3.83 -33.58
CA PHE A 255 -6.28 -4.57 -32.65
C PHE A 255 -7.05 -5.68 -31.92
N GLN A 256 -8.23 -5.39 -31.35
CA GLN A 256 -9.01 -6.42 -30.64
C GLN A 256 -9.41 -7.57 -31.57
N GLU A 257 -9.79 -7.26 -32.81
CA GLU A 257 -10.16 -8.27 -33.81
C GLU A 257 -9.00 -9.17 -34.16
N ARG A 258 -7.86 -8.59 -34.56
CA ARG A 258 -6.64 -9.35 -34.89
C ARG A 258 -6.14 -10.16 -33.71
N PHE A 259 -6.28 -9.63 -32.49
CA PHE A 259 -5.95 -10.31 -31.26
C PHE A 259 -6.84 -11.55 -31.05
N MET A 260 -8.16 -11.44 -31.25
CA MET A 260 -9.05 -12.59 -31.10
C MET A 260 -8.89 -13.62 -32.23
N GLU A 261 -8.78 -13.17 -33.48
CA GLU A 261 -8.57 -14.02 -34.66
C GLU A 261 -7.29 -14.88 -34.55
N GLY A 262 -6.20 -14.28 -34.06
CA GLY A 262 -4.92 -14.97 -33.94
C GLY A 262 -4.78 -15.83 -32.67
N TRP A 263 -5.69 -15.71 -31.70
CA TRP A 263 -5.48 -16.27 -30.36
C TRP A 263 -5.35 -17.79 -30.38
N ALA A 264 -6.30 -18.48 -31.02
CA ALA A 264 -6.33 -19.95 -31.06
C ALA A 264 -5.02 -20.51 -31.68
N ALA A 265 -4.56 -19.96 -32.81
CA ALA A 265 -3.33 -20.40 -33.45
C ALA A 265 -2.07 -20.09 -32.59
N TRP A 266 -2.08 -19.01 -31.82
CA TRP A 266 -0.98 -18.65 -30.94
C TRP A 266 -0.93 -19.51 -29.67
N SER A 267 -2.07 -19.78 -29.04
CA SER A 267 -2.16 -20.55 -27.80
C SER A 267 -1.82 -22.03 -28.02
N HIS A 268 -2.29 -22.64 -29.11
CA HIS A 268 -2.01 -24.05 -29.43
C HIS A 268 -0.53 -24.35 -29.63
N ARG A 269 0.25 -23.40 -30.18
CA ARG A 269 1.71 -23.55 -30.37
C ARG A 269 2.50 -23.67 -29.07
N ARG A 270 1.89 -23.35 -27.93
CA ARG A 270 2.52 -23.41 -26.59
C ARG A 270 2.20 -24.69 -25.82
N GLY A 271 1.47 -25.63 -26.43
CA GLY A 271 1.12 -26.93 -25.86
C GLY A 271 -0.22 -26.96 -25.14
N THR A 272 -0.90 -28.11 -25.21
CA THR A 272 -2.27 -28.34 -24.67
C THR A 272 -2.35 -28.22 -23.14
N GLY A 273 -1.25 -28.47 -22.43
CA GLY A 273 -1.16 -28.30 -20.97
C GLY A 273 -0.84 -26.87 -20.51
N SER A 274 -0.58 -25.93 -21.43
CA SER A 274 -0.16 -24.58 -21.09
C SER A 274 -1.30 -23.74 -20.50
N PHE A 275 -0.95 -22.73 -19.69
CA PHE A 275 -1.92 -21.76 -19.18
C PHE A 275 -2.79 -21.17 -20.29
N TRP A 276 -2.21 -20.86 -21.46
CA TRP A 276 -2.92 -20.25 -22.60
C TRP A 276 -3.88 -21.19 -23.32
N ALA A 277 -3.66 -22.51 -23.28
CA ALA A 277 -4.58 -23.48 -23.87
C ALA A 277 -5.80 -23.73 -22.98
N LYS A 278 -5.67 -23.50 -21.66
CA LYS A 278 -6.74 -23.65 -20.68
C LYS A 278 -7.59 -22.39 -20.47
N HIS A 279 -7.20 -21.27 -21.10
CA HIS A 279 -7.85 -19.99 -20.90
C HIS A 279 -8.10 -19.26 -22.22
N GLU A 280 -9.23 -18.57 -22.27
CA GLU A 280 -9.65 -17.75 -23.39
C GLU A 280 -9.69 -16.26 -22.98
N PRO A 281 -9.14 -15.34 -23.79
CA PRO A 281 -9.06 -13.93 -23.44
C PRO A 281 -10.41 -13.25 -23.66
N ALA A 282 -10.74 -12.33 -22.77
CA ALA A 282 -11.84 -11.39 -22.93
C ALA A 282 -11.34 -9.96 -22.67
N PHE A 283 -11.87 -8.99 -23.41
CA PHE A 283 -11.64 -7.58 -23.11
C PHE A 283 -12.63 -7.09 -22.08
N HIS A 284 -12.13 -6.45 -21.04
CA HIS A 284 -12.95 -5.79 -20.02
C HIS A 284 -12.58 -4.30 -19.99
N ALA A 285 -13.59 -3.46 -19.80
CA ALA A 285 -13.41 -2.03 -19.61
C ALA A 285 -14.20 -1.57 -18.39
N TYR A 286 -13.65 -0.63 -17.63
CA TYR A 286 -14.42 0.06 -16.60
C TYR A 286 -13.93 1.49 -16.40
N ASP A 287 -14.85 2.34 -15.99
CA ASP A 287 -14.63 3.71 -15.54
C ASP A 287 -15.09 3.86 -14.10
N TYR A 288 -14.29 4.59 -13.32
CA TYR A 288 -14.56 4.84 -11.90
C TYR A 288 -14.35 6.32 -11.59
N GLY A 289 -15.37 6.95 -11.00
CA GLY A 289 -15.34 8.33 -10.54
C GLY A 289 -15.46 9.35 -11.68
N ALA A 290 -16.18 9.02 -12.76
CA ALA A 290 -16.53 9.97 -13.79
C ALA A 290 -17.49 11.04 -13.24
N ASN A 291 -18.38 10.64 -12.33
CA ASN A 291 -19.40 11.48 -11.69
C ASN A 291 -20.18 12.30 -12.73
N ILE A 292 -20.65 11.63 -13.79
CA ILE A 292 -21.42 12.25 -14.88
C ILE A 292 -22.76 12.65 -14.30
N GLU A 293 -23.09 13.94 -14.29
CA GLU A 293 -24.37 14.43 -13.82
C GLU A 293 -25.51 13.96 -14.74
N ILE A 294 -26.64 13.57 -14.15
CA ILE A 294 -27.86 13.23 -14.88
C ILE A 294 -28.93 14.23 -14.43
N LYS A 295 -29.33 15.13 -15.33
CA LYS A 295 -30.40 16.09 -15.06
C LYS A 295 -31.73 15.35 -14.99
N ALA A 296 -32.46 15.57 -13.90
CA ALA A 296 -33.82 15.10 -13.77
C ALA A 296 -34.77 15.97 -14.61
N SER A 297 -35.56 15.36 -15.48
CA SER A 297 -36.60 16.04 -16.25
C SER A 297 -37.91 16.11 -15.45
N GLU A 298 -38.82 17.04 -15.78
CA GLU A 298 -40.10 17.18 -15.07
C GLU A 298 -40.97 15.92 -15.23
N GLU A 299 -40.84 15.23 -16.35
CA GLU A 299 -41.54 14.02 -16.71
C GLU A 299 -41.21 12.84 -15.78
N LEU A 300 -40.07 12.87 -15.08
CA LEU A 300 -39.73 11.87 -14.05
C LEU A 300 -40.65 11.93 -12.84
N TYR A 301 -41.21 13.10 -12.52
CA TYR A 301 -42.18 13.24 -11.42
C TYR A 301 -43.51 12.58 -11.78
N ASP A 302 -43.87 12.63 -13.06
CA ASP A 302 -45.11 12.05 -13.60
C ASP A 302 -44.97 10.57 -14.01
N LEU A 303 -43.74 10.03 -13.96
CA LEU A 303 -43.49 8.63 -14.28
C LEU A 303 -44.12 7.73 -13.18
N PRO A 304 -45.07 6.84 -13.53
CA PRO A 304 -45.67 5.93 -12.58
C PRO A 304 -44.62 5.01 -11.97
N GLN A 305 -44.86 4.64 -10.71
CA GLN A 305 -44.06 3.64 -10.01
C GLN A 305 -44.16 2.31 -10.76
N GLU A 306 -43.02 1.69 -11.05
CA GLU A 306 -43.01 0.36 -11.66
C GLU A 306 -43.63 -0.67 -10.71
N ARG A 307 -44.66 -1.37 -11.18
CA ARG A 307 -45.34 -2.47 -10.48
C ARG A 307 -45.17 -3.76 -11.28
N HIS A 308 -45.16 -4.89 -10.60
CA HIS A 308 -45.12 -6.20 -11.24
C HIS A 308 -46.45 -6.46 -11.95
N ARG A 309 -46.43 -6.76 -13.25
CA ARG A 309 -47.63 -7.15 -14.00
C ARG A 309 -47.63 -8.68 -14.13
N SER A 310 -48.57 -9.39 -13.49
CA SER A 310 -48.76 -10.82 -13.75
C SER A 310 -49.42 -11.00 -15.12
N VAL A 311 -48.88 -11.91 -15.92
CA VAL A 311 -49.34 -12.22 -17.30
C VAL A 311 -50.77 -12.79 -17.34
N GLU A 312 -51.34 -13.15 -16.18
CA GLU A 312 -52.68 -13.78 -16.08
C GLU A 312 -53.86 -12.79 -16.07
N GLU A 313 -53.63 -11.46 -16.06
CA GLU A 313 -54.73 -10.47 -16.10
C GLU A 313 -55.15 -10.07 -17.52
N GLU A 314 -54.54 -10.61 -18.58
CA GLU A 314 -54.91 -10.34 -19.98
C GLU A 314 -55.87 -11.37 -20.60
N GLU A 315 -56.29 -12.43 -19.89
CA GLU A 315 -57.27 -13.39 -20.39
C GLU A 315 -58.57 -13.39 -19.56
N GLY A 316 -59.60 -12.71 -20.08
CA GLY A 316 -61.01 -13.09 -19.91
C GLY A 316 -61.70 -12.75 -18.59
N THR A 317 -62.39 -11.60 -18.54
CA THR A 317 -63.69 -11.54 -17.85
C THR A 317 -64.77 -11.61 -18.93
N ASP A 318 -65.16 -12.83 -19.28
CA ASP A 318 -66.44 -13.13 -19.91
C ASP A 318 -67.06 -14.31 -19.13
N ASP A 319 -68.13 -13.98 -18.42
CA ASP A 319 -69.35 -14.74 -18.13
C ASP A 319 -69.27 -16.21 -17.64
N ASP A 320 -69.75 -16.35 -16.40
CA ASP A 320 -70.86 -17.21 -15.95
C ASP A 320 -70.78 -18.75 -15.92
N ASP A 321 -71.37 -19.23 -14.82
CA ASP A 321 -72.05 -20.51 -14.57
C ASP A 321 -71.24 -21.77 -14.18
N ASP A 322 -71.27 -22.01 -12.86
CA ASP A 322 -71.95 -23.13 -12.20
C ASP A 322 -71.55 -24.60 -12.44
N THR A 323 -71.63 -25.32 -11.31
CA THR A 323 -71.75 -26.77 -11.07
C THR A 323 -70.47 -27.63 -10.96
N ASP A 324 -70.06 -27.79 -9.69
CA ASP A 324 -70.20 -29.01 -8.87
C ASP A 324 -69.51 -30.34 -9.25
N ASP A 325 -68.91 -30.89 -8.18
CA ASP A 325 -68.65 -32.29 -7.84
C ASP A 325 -67.56 -33.05 -8.63
N ASP A 326 -66.71 -33.87 -8.02
CA ASP A 326 -66.36 -34.15 -6.63
C ASP A 326 -65.07 -34.99 -6.69
N ASP A 327 -64.37 -35.00 -5.56
CA ASP A 327 -63.89 -36.20 -4.87
C ASP A 327 -62.36 -36.37 -4.67
N ASP A 328 -61.98 -36.07 -3.43
CA ASP A 328 -61.56 -37.05 -2.42
C ASP A 328 -60.26 -36.76 -1.66
N ASN A 329 -60.51 -36.58 -0.36
CA ASN A 329 -59.71 -36.80 0.84
C ASN A 329 -58.47 -35.94 1.14
N SER A 330 -58.51 -34.93 2.03
CA SER A 330 -58.79 -34.92 3.49
C SER A 330 -57.59 -35.35 4.37
N ILE A 331 -57.37 -34.93 5.64
CA ILE A 331 -58.01 -33.95 6.53
C ILE A 331 -57.20 -33.90 7.86
N ARG A 332 -57.26 -32.73 8.50
CA ARG A 332 -57.27 -32.41 9.94
C ARG A 332 -56.12 -32.81 10.86
N ARG A 333 -55.66 -31.77 11.58
CA ARG A 333 -55.66 -31.77 13.05
C ARG A 333 -56.48 -30.58 13.56
N GLN A 334 -57.50 -30.93 14.36
CA GLN A 334 -58.30 -30.11 15.30
C GLN A 334 -57.37 -29.36 16.29
N ASP A 335 -57.53 -28.07 16.60
CA ASP A 335 -58.63 -27.29 17.22
C ASP A 335 -58.43 -27.09 18.72
N GLY A 336 -58.66 -25.85 19.19
CA GLY A 336 -59.25 -25.60 20.52
C GLY A 336 -58.72 -24.42 21.34
N ASP A 337 -59.29 -23.23 21.08
CA ASP A 337 -59.62 -22.09 21.98
C ASP A 337 -58.53 -21.26 22.70
N GLY A 338 -58.66 -19.93 22.88
CA GLY A 338 -59.84 -19.07 22.70
C GLY A 338 -59.51 -17.56 22.65
N ASP A 339 -60.58 -16.84 22.33
CA ASP A 339 -60.81 -15.45 21.89
C ASP A 339 -60.47 -14.33 22.92
N GLU A 340 -60.07 -13.15 22.43
CA GLU A 340 -60.71 -11.87 22.77
C GLU A 340 -60.31 -10.75 21.81
N THR A 341 -61.31 -9.92 21.51
CA THR A 341 -61.50 -9.00 20.39
C THR A 341 -61.01 -7.57 20.70
N LEU A 342 -60.92 -6.70 19.68
CA LEU A 342 -61.23 -5.23 19.65
C LEU A 342 -60.59 -4.59 18.39
N GLN A 343 -61.26 -4.56 17.23
CA GLN A 343 -62.06 -3.44 16.70
C GLN A 343 -61.46 -2.02 16.79
N LEU A 344 -61.13 -1.45 15.63
CA LEU A 344 -61.17 -0.02 15.24
C LEU A 344 -61.27 -0.06 13.70
N GLY A 345 -62.33 0.37 13.00
CA GLY A 345 -63.24 1.47 13.27
C GLY A 345 -63.09 2.48 12.14
N ALA A 346 -63.70 2.20 10.99
CA ALA A 346 -63.76 3.10 9.84
C ALA A 346 -64.95 4.07 9.97
N LEU A 347 -64.71 5.37 9.83
CA LEU A 347 -65.65 6.44 9.42
C LEU A 347 -64.77 7.58 8.86
N SER A 348 -64.75 7.85 7.54
CA SER A 348 -65.72 8.60 6.72
C SER A 348 -65.57 10.13 6.79
N MET A 349 -65.83 10.78 5.64
CA MET A 349 -66.12 12.21 5.38
C MET A 349 -64.90 13.08 5.01
N THR A 350 -64.88 13.93 3.98
CA THR A 350 -65.76 14.28 2.83
C THR A 350 -65.04 15.41 2.05
N ASP A 351 -65.48 15.65 0.81
CA ASP A 351 -65.52 16.96 0.11
C ASP A 351 -64.23 17.59 -0.41
N GLU A 352 -64.21 18.31 -1.52
CA GLU A 352 -65.09 18.51 -2.68
C GLU A 352 -64.35 19.54 -3.54
N ARG A 353 -64.34 19.39 -4.88
CA ARG A 353 -64.64 20.44 -5.88
C ARG A 353 -64.12 20.08 -7.28
N THR A 354 -65.05 19.51 -8.06
CA THR A 354 -65.45 19.95 -9.41
C THR A 354 -64.38 20.37 -10.42
N ALA A 355 -64.14 19.50 -11.40
CA ALA A 355 -63.75 19.89 -12.75
C ALA A 355 -64.97 19.74 -13.70
N PRO A 356 -65.15 20.63 -14.70
CA PRO A 356 -66.31 20.59 -15.57
C PRO A 356 -66.18 19.53 -16.66
N ALA A 357 -67.32 18.94 -17.00
CA ALA A 357 -67.50 18.05 -18.14
C ALA A 357 -67.46 18.81 -19.47
N GLY A 358 -66.80 18.22 -20.47
CA GLY A 358 -66.89 18.56 -21.87
C GLY A 358 -66.54 17.33 -22.73
N ALA A 359 -67.55 16.79 -23.40
CA ALA A 359 -67.55 15.68 -24.36
C ALA A 359 -66.34 15.73 -25.35
N GLY A 360 -65.77 14.63 -25.84
CA GLY A 360 -66.32 13.32 -26.18
C GLY A 360 -65.96 13.03 -27.63
N ALA A 361 -65.07 12.05 -27.86
CA ALA A 361 -64.86 11.23 -29.07
C ALA A 361 -63.61 10.38 -28.76
N GLY A 362 -63.72 9.10 -28.38
CA GLY A 362 -64.29 8.03 -29.20
C GLY A 362 -63.23 7.62 -30.23
N GLY A 363 -62.39 6.64 -29.89
CA GLY A 363 -61.34 6.13 -30.79
C GLY A 363 -60.48 5.04 -30.16
N ASP A 364 -61.01 3.83 -30.18
CA ASP A 364 -60.35 2.51 -30.20
C ASP A 364 -59.19 2.21 -29.24
N GLY A 365 -59.52 1.34 -28.27
CA GLY A 365 -58.55 0.56 -27.53
C GLY A 365 -57.83 -0.44 -28.43
N ARG A 366 -56.50 -0.32 -28.46
CA ARG A 366 -55.51 -1.37 -28.76
C ARG A 366 -54.11 -0.75 -28.64
N ALA A 367 -53.50 -0.87 -27.46
CA ALA A 367 -52.05 -0.87 -27.17
C ALA A 367 -51.74 -0.25 -25.79
N ASP A 368 -51.63 -1.05 -24.73
CA ASP A 368 -51.15 -0.57 -23.42
C ASP A 368 -49.74 -1.08 -23.03
N GLY A 369 -49.06 -1.76 -23.97
CA GLY A 369 -47.62 -2.04 -23.91
C GLY A 369 -46.76 -0.96 -24.59
N SER A 370 -47.33 -0.16 -25.50
CA SER A 370 -46.58 0.87 -26.24
C SER A 370 -46.53 2.22 -25.53
N THR A 371 -47.42 2.46 -24.56
CA THR A 371 -47.56 3.72 -23.81
C THR A 371 -46.40 3.95 -22.85
N ASP A 372 -46.03 2.95 -22.05
CA ASP A 372 -44.92 3.04 -21.11
C ASP A 372 -43.57 3.13 -21.83
N ASP A 373 -43.31 2.27 -22.82
CA ASP A 373 -42.06 2.31 -23.58
C ASP A 373 -41.89 3.64 -24.33
N ALA A 374 -42.96 4.18 -24.93
CA ALA A 374 -42.93 5.52 -25.52
C ALA A 374 -42.63 6.62 -24.48
N ARG A 375 -43.04 6.43 -23.22
CA ARG A 375 -42.78 7.37 -22.13
C ARG A 375 -41.32 7.32 -21.66
N TYR A 376 -40.74 6.14 -21.50
CA TYR A 376 -39.31 6.00 -21.22
C TYR A 376 -38.46 6.60 -22.34
N GLN A 377 -38.85 6.39 -23.60
CA GLN A 377 -38.17 6.99 -24.76
C GLN A 377 -38.26 8.52 -24.76
N ARG A 378 -39.40 9.08 -24.33
CA ARG A 378 -39.56 10.53 -24.17
C ARG A 378 -38.62 11.09 -23.11
N ILE A 379 -38.62 10.49 -21.91
CA ILE A 379 -37.73 10.88 -20.80
C ILE A 379 -36.26 10.75 -21.19
N LEU A 380 -35.91 9.68 -21.91
CA LEU A 380 -34.58 9.48 -22.49
C LEU A 380 -34.20 10.62 -23.45
N GLY A 381 -35.11 11.05 -24.32
CA GLY A 381 -34.90 12.14 -25.26
C GLY A 381 -34.76 13.52 -24.61
N GLU A 382 -35.38 13.73 -23.44
CA GLU A 382 -35.27 14.98 -22.68
C GLU A 382 -33.97 15.04 -21.83
N SER A 383 -33.40 13.89 -21.47
CA SER A 383 -32.12 13.81 -20.77
C SER A 383 -30.92 13.84 -21.74
N SER A 384 -30.54 15.04 -22.20
CA SER A 384 -29.48 15.23 -23.21
C SER A 384 -28.17 14.50 -22.88
N ASP A 385 -27.76 14.48 -21.60
CA ASP A 385 -26.47 13.94 -21.18
C ASP A 385 -26.48 12.41 -21.13
N LEU A 386 -27.59 11.81 -20.65
CA LEU A 386 -27.77 10.36 -20.65
C LEU A 386 -27.98 9.82 -22.06
N GLN A 387 -28.71 10.55 -22.91
CA GLN A 387 -28.87 10.21 -24.32
C GLN A 387 -27.52 10.26 -25.05
N GLN A 388 -26.71 11.30 -24.82
CA GLN A 388 -25.35 11.38 -25.35
C GLN A 388 -24.48 10.21 -24.88
N LEU A 389 -24.59 9.82 -23.60
CA LEU A 389 -23.89 8.64 -23.07
C LEU A 389 -24.35 7.35 -23.76
N ILE A 390 -25.65 7.11 -23.89
CA ILE A 390 -26.20 5.93 -24.56
C ILE A 390 -25.73 5.86 -26.02
N VAL A 391 -25.86 6.98 -26.75
CA VAL A 391 -25.38 7.09 -28.13
C VAL A 391 -23.88 6.81 -28.21
N ALA A 392 -23.08 7.38 -27.30
CA ALA A 392 -21.64 7.16 -27.25
C ALA A 392 -21.29 5.69 -26.92
N LEU A 393 -22.01 5.04 -26.01
CA LEU A 393 -21.80 3.64 -25.65
C LEU A 393 -22.21 2.70 -26.79
N GLU A 394 -23.33 2.95 -27.46
CA GLU A 394 -23.77 2.22 -28.66
C GLU A 394 -22.78 2.37 -29.82
N ALA A 395 -22.24 3.56 -29.98
CA ALA A 395 -21.17 3.84 -30.92
C ALA A 395 -19.92 2.99 -30.64
N ARG A 396 -19.59 2.78 -29.36
CA ARG A 396 -18.31 2.20 -28.91
C ARG A 396 -18.36 0.69 -28.73
N PHE A 397 -19.44 0.14 -28.20
CA PHE A 397 -19.52 -1.23 -27.71
C PHE A 397 -20.51 -2.07 -28.49
N GLN A 398 -20.15 -3.33 -28.73
CA GLN A 398 -21.04 -4.33 -29.32
C GLN A 398 -21.67 -5.18 -28.21
N LEU A 399 -22.95 -4.94 -27.89
CA LEU A 399 -23.66 -5.65 -26.81
C LEU A 399 -23.71 -7.18 -27.03
N GLU A 400 -23.73 -7.67 -28.26
CA GLU A 400 -23.70 -9.11 -28.53
C GLU A 400 -22.39 -9.78 -28.06
N ALA A 401 -21.30 -9.02 -28.03
CA ALA A 401 -20.00 -9.47 -27.55
C ALA A 401 -19.79 -9.22 -26.04
N ILE A 402 -20.81 -8.72 -25.33
CA ILE A 402 -20.75 -8.39 -23.92
C ILE A 402 -21.52 -9.42 -23.10
N THR A 403 -20.93 -9.84 -21.99
CA THR A 403 -21.50 -10.76 -21.01
C THR A 403 -22.37 -10.01 -20.01
N ALA A 404 -21.83 -8.94 -19.43
CA ALA A 404 -22.51 -8.15 -18.41
C ALA A 404 -22.12 -6.67 -18.49
N VAL A 405 -23.08 -5.82 -18.11
CA VAL A 405 -22.88 -4.39 -17.88
C VAL A 405 -23.20 -4.08 -16.44
N THR A 406 -22.39 -3.27 -15.78
CA THR A 406 -22.62 -2.85 -14.40
C THR A 406 -22.39 -1.35 -14.28
N TYR A 407 -23.24 -0.66 -13.54
CA TYR A 407 -23.05 0.75 -13.23
C TYR A 407 -23.48 1.08 -11.80
N ALA A 408 -23.04 2.23 -11.27
CA ALA A 408 -23.49 2.74 -9.99
C ALA A 408 -24.17 4.09 -10.17
N LEU A 409 -25.46 4.15 -9.82
CA LEU A 409 -26.21 5.40 -9.73
C LEU A 409 -25.96 6.00 -8.35
N ALA A 410 -25.43 7.22 -8.33
CA ALA A 410 -25.20 7.99 -7.14
C ALA A 410 -26.22 9.13 -7.01
N VAL A 411 -26.76 9.31 -5.81
CA VAL A 411 -27.79 10.29 -5.49
C VAL A 411 -27.31 11.14 -4.33
N CYS A 412 -27.01 12.40 -4.58
CA CYS A 412 -26.68 13.39 -3.55
C CYS A 412 -27.97 14.03 -3.06
N ILE A 413 -28.40 13.72 -1.83
CA ILE A 413 -29.61 14.27 -1.22
C ILE A 413 -29.21 15.52 -0.45
N HIS A 414 -29.65 16.68 -0.94
CA HIS A 414 -29.65 17.94 -0.20
C HIS A 414 -30.91 18.04 0.64
N SER A 415 -30.84 18.74 1.76
CA SER A 415 -31.97 18.88 2.68
C SER A 415 -32.04 20.27 3.29
N ASP A 416 -33.26 20.76 3.43
CA ASP A 416 -33.57 22.13 3.80
C ASP A 416 -34.73 22.08 4.79
N ARG A 417 -34.75 22.99 5.74
CA ARG A 417 -35.86 23.11 6.69
C ARG A 417 -36.34 24.54 6.75
N GLN A 418 -37.65 24.74 6.74
CA GLN A 418 -38.23 26.07 6.88
C GLN A 418 -37.89 26.63 8.26
N ALA A 419 -37.21 27.77 8.27
CA ALA A 419 -36.63 28.45 9.42
C ALA A 419 -37.48 29.65 9.87
N GLY A 420 -38.80 29.63 9.64
CA GLY A 420 -39.67 30.74 10.04
C GLY A 420 -41.11 30.60 9.58
N ALA A 421 -41.93 31.59 9.92
CA ALA A 421 -43.32 31.71 9.43
C ALA A 421 -43.40 32.34 8.03
N GLU A 422 -42.30 32.96 7.56
CA GLU A 422 -42.17 33.50 6.21
C GLU A 422 -41.70 32.40 5.24
N ALA A 423 -42.18 32.44 4.00
CA ALA A 423 -42.04 31.34 3.04
C ALA A 423 -40.62 31.18 2.44
N ASP A 424 -39.73 32.17 2.61
CA ASP A 424 -38.41 32.22 1.96
C ASP A 424 -37.22 31.94 2.89
N ASP A 425 -37.42 31.81 4.21
CA ASP A 425 -36.32 31.51 5.14
C ASP A 425 -36.13 29.99 5.25
N THR A 426 -35.19 29.43 4.48
CA THR A 426 -34.85 28.01 4.48
C THR A 426 -33.45 27.79 5.04
N GLU A 427 -33.35 26.99 6.10
CA GLU A 427 -32.07 26.59 6.70
C GLU A 427 -31.57 25.30 6.02
N THR A 428 -30.39 25.35 5.40
CA THR A 428 -29.70 24.16 4.88
C THR A 428 -29.37 23.18 6.02
N ARG A 429 -29.63 21.90 5.80
CA ARG A 429 -29.42 20.81 6.77
C ARG A 429 -28.42 19.79 6.22
N CYS A 430 -27.61 19.25 7.12
CA CYS A 430 -26.71 18.13 6.86
C CYS A 430 -27.36 16.83 7.30
N LEU A 431 -27.26 15.78 6.48
CA LEU A 431 -27.78 14.45 6.82
C LEU A 431 -26.63 13.50 7.23
N LEU A 432 -26.90 12.65 8.21
CA LEU A 432 -26.10 11.48 8.55
C LEU A 432 -27.02 10.27 8.69
N ALA A 433 -26.55 9.07 8.36
CA ALA A 433 -27.36 7.88 8.53
C ALA A 433 -27.45 7.49 10.01
N ASP A 434 -28.66 7.20 10.49
CA ASP A 434 -28.96 6.72 11.84
C ASP A 434 -28.86 5.20 11.89
N ARG A 435 -27.92 4.69 12.68
CA ARG A 435 -27.65 3.26 12.85
C ARG A 435 -28.85 2.48 13.38
N ASN A 436 -29.66 3.05 14.27
CA ASN A 436 -30.83 2.38 14.83
C ASN A 436 -31.90 2.20 13.76
N MET A 437 -32.08 3.20 12.88
CA MET A 437 -33.03 3.15 11.78
C MET A 437 -32.54 2.22 10.68
N LEU A 438 -31.26 2.31 10.31
CA LEU A 438 -30.64 1.39 9.36
C LEU A 438 -30.77 -0.08 9.79
N ALA A 439 -30.67 -0.40 11.08
CA ALA A 439 -30.81 -1.78 11.54
C ALA A 439 -32.19 -2.39 11.22
N ARG A 440 -33.22 -1.57 11.02
CA ARG A 440 -34.57 -2.01 10.60
C ARG A 440 -34.61 -2.34 9.10
N GLU A 441 -33.79 -1.64 8.31
CA GLU A 441 -33.67 -1.79 6.86
C GLU A 441 -32.85 -3.01 6.43
N PHE A 442 -32.25 -3.74 7.37
CA PHE A 442 -31.51 -4.96 7.10
C PHE A 442 -32.06 -6.13 7.94
N SER A 443 -31.80 -7.36 7.51
CA SER A 443 -32.25 -8.55 8.25
C SER A 443 -31.33 -8.85 9.44
N SER A 444 -30.05 -8.52 9.31
CA SER A 444 -29.02 -8.71 10.33
C SER A 444 -28.06 -7.54 10.38
N ALA A 445 -27.53 -7.24 11.57
CA ALA A 445 -26.45 -6.27 11.76
C ALA A 445 -25.13 -6.66 11.07
N ARG A 446 -25.03 -7.88 10.52
CA ARG A 446 -23.91 -8.34 9.69
C ARG A 446 -24.07 -8.00 8.20
N ASP A 447 -25.27 -7.60 7.78
CA ASP A 447 -25.59 -7.36 6.37
C ASP A 447 -25.06 -6.01 5.86
N TYR A 448 -24.72 -5.11 6.79
CA TYR A 448 -24.13 -3.82 6.51
C TYR A 448 -22.94 -3.54 7.43
N THR A 449 -22.03 -2.70 6.97
CA THR A 449 -20.94 -2.13 7.77
C THR A 449 -21.25 -0.67 8.04
N PHE A 450 -21.28 -0.30 9.32
CA PHE A 450 -21.46 1.07 9.76
C PHE A 450 -20.13 1.75 10.06
N TYR A 451 -19.98 3.00 9.63
CA TYR A 451 -18.78 3.82 9.83
C TYR A 451 -19.16 5.09 10.61
N PRO A 452 -18.92 5.12 11.93
CA PRO A 452 -19.08 6.31 12.76
C PRO A 452 -18.44 7.56 12.14
N GLN A 453 -19.09 8.71 12.29
CA GLN A 453 -18.51 10.01 11.93
C GLN A 453 -18.33 10.87 13.17
N ALA A 454 -17.21 11.59 13.25
CA ALA A 454 -16.86 12.41 14.41
C ALA A 454 -17.02 11.65 15.75
N PHE A 455 -16.61 10.37 15.76
CA PHE A 455 -16.69 9.44 16.91
C PHE A 455 -18.10 9.04 17.37
N HIS A 456 -19.19 9.46 16.71
CA HIS A 456 -20.54 9.11 17.14
C HIS A 456 -20.91 7.64 16.89
N PRO A 457 -21.32 6.87 17.91
CA PRO A 457 -21.65 5.45 17.74
C PRO A 457 -22.95 5.21 16.96
N VAL A 458 -23.82 6.22 16.85
CA VAL A 458 -25.16 6.15 16.22
C VAL A 458 -25.22 6.78 14.83
N TYR A 459 -24.44 7.82 14.53
CA TYR A 459 -24.60 8.62 13.30
C TYR A 459 -23.35 8.54 12.43
N GLY A 460 -23.53 8.26 11.14
CA GLY A 460 -22.39 8.08 10.25
C GLY A 460 -22.72 7.63 8.84
N ASN A 461 -21.76 6.92 8.24
CA ASN A 461 -21.83 6.39 6.89
C ASN A 461 -22.09 4.87 6.92
N LEU A 462 -22.50 4.29 5.80
CA LEU A 462 -22.70 2.85 5.68
C LEU A 462 -22.19 2.27 4.35
N SER A 463 -21.95 0.96 4.36
CA SER A 463 -21.85 0.15 3.15
C SER A 463 -22.52 -1.20 3.36
N SER A 464 -22.99 -1.80 2.27
CA SER A 464 -23.75 -3.04 2.29
C SER A 464 -23.53 -3.79 0.98
N GLU A 465 -23.59 -5.11 1.00
CA GLU A 465 -23.57 -5.93 -0.22
C GLU A 465 -24.92 -5.97 -0.94
N ARG A 466 -25.97 -5.56 -0.24
CA ARG A 466 -27.35 -5.63 -0.69
C ARG A 466 -28.04 -4.28 -0.51
N PRO A 467 -29.07 -3.97 -1.30
CA PRO A 467 -29.88 -2.79 -1.05
C PRO A 467 -30.62 -2.87 0.29
N PRO A 468 -30.92 -1.71 0.92
CA PRO A 468 -31.87 -1.59 2.03
C PRO A 468 -33.30 -2.05 1.66
N LYS A 469 -34.08 -2.49 2.65
CA LYS A 469 -35.48 -2.96 2.46
C LYS A 469 -36.41 -1.94 1.84
N PHE A 470 -36.19 -0.64 2.05
CA PHE A 470 -37.01 0.39 1.40
C PHE A 470 -36.97 0.34 -0.15
N PHE A 471 -36.04 -0.40 -0.76
CA PHE A 471 -36.06 -0.68 -2.20
C PHE A 471 -36.77 -1.98 -2.60
N ASP A 472 -37.11 -2.87 -1.66
CA ASP A 472 -37.52 -4.25 -1.97
C ASP A 472 -38.71 -4.30 -2.94
N SER A 473 -39.75 -3.48 -2.70
CA SER A 473 -40.93 -3.42 -3.57
C SER A 473 -40.56 -3.02 -5.00
N LEU A 474 -39.79 -1.93 -5.15
CA LEU A 474 -39.39 -1.43 -6.46
C LEU A 474 -38.46 -2.42 -7.17
N PHE A 475 -37.50 -2.99 -6.45
CA PHE A 475 -36.49 -3.87 -7.03
C PHE A 475 -37.06 -5.24 -7.38
N ALA A 476 -38.04 -5.75 -6.63
CA ALA A 476 -38.79 -6.94 -6.99
C ALA A 476 -39.59 -6.71 -8.28
N ALA A 477 -40.31 -5.59 -8.39
CA ALA A 477 -41.06 -5.23 -9.60
C ALA A 477 -40.14 -5.08 -10.83
N MET A 478 -39.05 -4.31 -10.71
CA MET A 478 -38.07 -4.15 -11.80
C MET A 478 -37.46 -5.48 -12.23
N LYS A 479 -37.14 -6.38 -11.28
CA LYS A 479 -36.59 -7.70 -11.59
C LYS A 479 -37.59 -8.58 -12.32
N GLY A 480 -38.84 -8.68 -11.83
CA GLY A 480 -39.87 -9.49 -12.46
C GLY A 480 -40.19 -8.99 -13.87
N ASN A 481 -40.49 -7.69 -14.03
CA ASN A 481 -40.77 -7.10 -15.34
C ASN A 481 -39.59 -7.27 -16.33
N MET A 482 -38.35 -7.11 -15.86
CA MET A 482 -37.18 -7.35 -16.71
C MET A 482 -37.00 -8.83 -17.04
N SER A 483 -37.38 -9.74 -16.14
CA SER A 483 -37.38 -11.18 -16.38
C SER A 483 -38.42 -11.57 -17.43
N ASP A 484 -39.65 -11.07 -17.30
CA ASP A 484 -40.75 -11.35 -18.22
C ASP A 484 -40.45 -10.87 -19.64
N ARG A 485 -39.90 -9.65 -19.78
CA ARG A 485 -39.41 -9.11 -21.08
C ARG A 485 -38.33 -9.98 -21.72
N ASN A 486 -37.63 -10.78 -20.93
CA ASN A 486 -36.55 -11.68 -21.34
C ASN A 486 -36.91 -13.17 -21.14
N GLU A 487 -38.20 -13.53 -21.32
CA GLU A 487 -38.66 -14.92 -21.35
C GLU A 487 -38.35 -15.69 -20.04
N GLY A 488 -38.52 -15.01 -18.89
CA GLY A 488 -38.29 -15.56 -17.56
C GLY A 488 -36.80 -15.66 -17.18
N ALA A 489 -35.89 -15.09 -17.97
CA ALA A 489 -34.47 -15.10 -17.64
C ALA A 489 -34.13 -14.14 -16.48
N ASP A 490 -33.31 -14.58 -15.53
CA ASP A 490 -32.73 -13.71 -14.50
C ASP A 490 -31.59 -12.87 -15.11
N VAL A 491 -31.91 -11.63 -15.43
CA VAL A 491 -31.03 -10.68 -16.14
C VAL A 491 -30.65 -9.45 -15.31
N LEU A 492 -31.40 -9.06 -14.29
CA LEU A 492 -31.21 -7.83 -13.53
C LEU A 492 -30.92 -8.12 -12.06
N SER A 493 -29.85 -7.52 -11.54
CA SER A 493 -29.47 -7.65 -10.13
C SER A 493 -29.04 -6.32 -9.54
N PHE A 494 -29.34 -6.17 -8.25
CA PHE A 494 -28.95 -5.02 -7.43
C PHE A 494 -27.95 -5.51 -6.39
N GLY A 495 -26.76 -4.96 -6.46
CA GLY A 495 -25.65 -5.39 -5.62
C GLY A 495 -25.35 -4.39 -4.53
N TYR A 496 -24.05 -4.11 -4.39
CA TYR A 496 -23.47 -3.23 -3.39
C TYR A 496 -24.20 -1.88 -3.29
N PHE A 497 -24.41 -1.45 -2.06
CA PHE A 497 -25.01 -0.18 -1.68
C PHE A 497 -24.07 0.55 -0.71
N GLN A 498 -23.92 1.86 -0.87
CA GLN A 498 -23.22 2.67 0.13
C GLN A 498 -23.87 4.03 0.33
N GLY A 499 -23.78 4.55 1.54
CA GLY A 499 -24.27 5.88 1.90
C GLY A 499 -23.20 6.64 2.67
N TYR A 500 -22.88 7.87 2.26
CA TYR A 500 -21.91 8.69 2.96
C TYR A 500 -22.14 10.20 2.80
N SER A 501 -21.77 10.98 3.81
CA SER A 501 -21.76 12.45 3.71
C SER A 501 -20.76 12.93 2.66
N ASN A 502 -21.16 13.88 1.80
CA ASN A 502 -20.31 14.44 0.74
C ASN A 502 -19.10 15.21 1.26
N ILE A 503 -19.06 15.56 2.55
CA ILE A 503 -17.84 16.06 3.22
C ILE A 503 -16.67 15.10 2.99
N LYS A 504 -16.95 13.80 2.89
CA LYS A 504 -15.97 12.79 2.48
C LYS A 504 -15.28 13.13 1.16
N ARG A 505 -15.99 13.64 0.14
CA ARG A 505 -15.42 14.01 -1.17
C ARG A 505 -14.62 15.31 -1.07
N SER A 506 -15.09 16.27 -0.28
CA SER A 506 -14.41 17.56 -0.08
C SER A 506 -13.05 17.38 0.61
N VAL A 507 -12.94 16.45 1.57
CA VAL A 507 -11.66 16.14 2.24
C VAL A 507 -10.81 15.08 1.53
N ARG A 508 -11.40 14.31 0.60
CA ARG A 508 -10.67 13.30 -0.19
C ARG A 508 -11.34 12.98 -1.53
N HIS A 509 -10.73 13.42 -2.62
CA HIS A 509 -11.10 12.95 -3.96
C HIS A 509 -10.69 11.48 -4.19
N SER A 510 -9.65 10.99 -3.52
CA SER A 510 -9.28 9.57 -3.50
C SER A 510 -8.84 9.08 -2.11
N PRO A 511 -8.84 7.76 -1.83
CA PRO A 511 -8.32 7.21 -0.57
C PRO A 511 -6.85 7.58 -0.29
N HIS A 512 -6.10 8.00 -1.30
CA HIS A 512 -4.72 8.41 -1.15
C HIS A 512 -4.55 9.89 -0.79
N ASP A 513 -5.62 10.69 -0.83
CA ASP A 513 -5.51 12.15 -0.67
C ASP A 513 -5.79 12.65 0.75
N LEU A 514 -6.41 11.83 1.61
CA LEU A 514 -6.69 12.19 3.02
C LEU A 514 -5.38 12.16 3.85
N LEU A 515 -4.83 13.33 4.18
CA LEU A 515 -3.53 13.45 4.87
C LEU A 515 -3.61 12.97 6.31
N ALA A 516 -4.75 13.18 6.98
CA ALA A 516 -4.98 12.73 8.35
C ALA A 516 -4.82 11.21 8.54
N THR A 517 -4.82 10.41 7.47
CA THR A 517 -4.62 8.95 7.52
C THR A 517 -3.19 8.49 7.24
N LYS A 518 -2.27 9.43 7.00
CA LYS A 518 -0.92 9.12 6.49
C LYS A 518 0.13 8.90 7.57
N GLY A 519 -0.19 9.05 8.85
CA GLY A 519 0.78 8.85 9.94
C GLY A 519 1.99 9.78 9.87
N TYR A 520 1.85 10.96 9.24
CA TYR A 520 2.98 11.86 8.98
C TYR A 520 3.60 12.40 10.26
N ALA A 521 2.80 12.75 11.27
CA ALA A 521 3.32 13.22 12.54
C ALA A 521 4.10 12.11 13.26
N THR A 522 3.55 10.90 13.30
CA THR A 522 4.21 9.72 13.87
C THR A 522 5.55 9.47 13.18
N ALA A 523 5.57 9.42 11.85
CA ALA A 523 6.79 9.16 11.10
C ALA A 523 7.82 10.30 11.21
N ALA A 524 7.38 11.56 11.37
CA ALA A 524 8.27 12.70 11.50
C ALA A 524 8.88 12.84 12.91
N LEU A 525 8.06 12.70 13.96
CA LEU A 525 8.41 13.06 15.33
C LEU A 525 8.94 11.89 16.17
N THR A 526 8.65 10.64 15.80
CA THR A 526 9.00 9.47 16.64
C THR A 526 10.29 8.75 16.23
N VAL A 527 10.95 9.22 15.16
CA VAL A 527 12.29 8.74 14.75
C VAL A 527 13.37 9.68 15.32
N PRO A 528 14.23 9.20 16.23
CA PRO A 528 15.38 9.96 16.70
C PRO A 528 16.31 10.37 15.57
N THR A 529 17.05 11.47 15.76
CA THR A 529 18.00 11.95 14.75
C THR A 529 19.13 10.96 14.51
N SER A 530 19.55 10.23 15.55
CA SER A 530 20.53 9.13 15.47
C SER A 530 20.08 7.98 14.57
N ASP A 531 18.80 7.61 14.61
CA ASP A 531 18.24 6.49 13.83
C ASP A 531 17.92 6.90 12.39
N ALA A 532 17.44 8.13 12.19
CA ALA A 532 17.22 8.71 10.86
C ALA A 532 18.54 8.90 10.08
N GLY A 533 19.65 9.13 10.79
CA GLY A 533 21.00 9.22 10.22
C GLY A 533 21.56 7.89 9.68
N ALA A 534 20.88 6.75 9.91
CA ALA A 534 21.36 5.44 9.47
C ALA A 534 21.43 5.28 7.94
N THR A 535 20.68 6.08 7.18
CA THR A 535 20.78 6.20 5.71
C THR A 535 20.43 7.63 5.28
N SER A 536 21.04 8.14 4.21
CA SER A 536 20.67 9.45 3.63
C SER A 536 19.19 9.51 3.27
N ALA A 537 18.65 8.43 2.70
CA ALA A 537 17.25 8.32 2.33
C ALA A 537 16.28 8.45 3.53
N ALA A 538 16.59 7.84 4.68
CA ALA A 538 15.77 7.98 5.88
C ALA A 538 15.81 9.41 6.44
N ARG A 539 16.99 10.04 6.44
CA ARG A 539 17.16 11.44 6.84
C ARG A 539 16.35 12.38 5.94
N GLU A 540 16.53 12.30 4.63
CA GLU A 540 15.81 13.12 3.65
C GLU A 540 14.29 12.93 3.76
N LYS A 541 13.84 11.69 3.93
CA LYS A 541 12.42 11.38 4.12
C LYS A 541 11.87 12.01 5.41
N ARG A 542 12.58 11.92 6.54
CA ARG A 542 12.17 12.56 7.80
C ARG A 542 12.11 14.07 7.65
N GLU A 543 13.12 14.71 7.07
CA GLU A 543 13.11 16.18 6.85
C GLU A 543 11.98 16.62 5.91
N ARG A 544 11.62 15.79 4.92
CA ARG A 544 10.42 16.03 4.11
C ARG A 544 9.15 15.97 4.95
N LEU A 545 8.99 14.98 5.82
CA LEU A 545 7.79 14.84 6.66
C LEU A 545 7.71 15.95 7.73
N LEU A 546 8.83 16.36 8.32
CA LEU A 546 8.89 17.51 9.23
C LEU A 546 8.43 18.80 8.53
N ARG A 547 8.85 19.02 7.27
CA ARG A 547 8.35 20.16 6.47
C ARG A 547 6.85 20.13 6.21
N ILE A 548 6.24 18.95 6.13
CA ILE A 548 4.79 18.81 5.95
C ILE A 548 4.04 19.22 7.23
N ILE A 549 4.51 18.78 8.40
CA ILE A 549 3.82 19.09 9.67
C ILE A 549 4.13 20.50 10.20
N ARG A 550 5.25 21.10 9.79
CA ARG A 550 5.66 22.48 10.11
C ARG A 550 5.24 23.52 9.08
N GLY A 551 4.81 23.06 7.90
CA GLY A 551 4.51 23.92 6.77
C GLY A 551 3.23 24.72 6.97
N PRO A 552 2.78 25.43 5.93
CA PRO A 552 1.50 26.14 5.98
C PRO A 552 0.33 25.16 6.12
N ASP A 553 -0.85 25.68 6.45
CA ASP A 553 -2.04 24.87 6.77
C ASP A 553 -2.41 23.90 5.65
N GLU A 554 -2.18 24.25 4.39
CA GLU A 554 -2.45 23.39 3.23
C GLU A 554 -1.59 22.11 3.20
N SER A 555 -0.46 22.12 3.90
CA SER A 555 0.44 20.97 4.02
C SER A 555 0.20 20.15 5.28
N LYS A 556 -0.30 20.77 6.35
CA LYS A 556 -0.54 20.11 7.64
C LYS A 556 -1.76 19.19 7.55
N PRO A 557 -1.66 17.92 8.00
CA PRO A 557 -2.75 16.96 7.84
C PRO A 557 -4.11 17.44 8.33
N PHE A 558 -4.21 17.90 9.58
CA PHE A 558 -5.49 18.28 10.19
C PHE A 558 -5.95 19.69 9.80
N ALA A 559 -5.02 20.65 9.64
CA ALA A 559 -5.37 22.01 9.26
C ALA A 559 -5.91 22.08 7.83
N ARG A 560 -5.29 21.34 6.89
CA ARG A 560 -5.80 21.22 5.53
C ARG A 560 -7.20 20.63 5.48
N GLU A 561 -7.45 19.52 6.19
CA GLU A 561 -8.80 18.93 6.18
C GLU A 561 -9.82 19.89 6.81
N ARG A 562 -9.44 20.65 7.85
CA ARG A 562 -10.30 21.70 8.43
C ARG A 562 -10.67 22.77 7.40
N GLN A 563 -9.69 23.27 6.65
CA GLN A 563 -9.92 24.26 5.60
C GLN A 563 -10.86 23.71 4.52
N GLN A 564 -10.65 22.46 4.08
CA GLN A 564 -11.51 21.81 3.09
C GLN A 564 -12.95 21.62 3.60
N ILE A 565 -13.14 21.30 4.88
CA ILE A 565 -14.48 21.23 5.48
C ILE A 565 -15.12 22.62 5.53
N ASN A 566 -14.37 23.65 5.92
CA ASN A 566 -14.92 25.02 5.97
C ASN A 566 -15.37 25.50 4.58
N VAL A 567 -14.56 25.25 3.54
CA VAL A 567 -14.94 25.54 2.15
C VAL A 567 -16.21 24.79 1.75
N ALA A 568 -16.37 23.52 2.15
CA ALA A 568 -17.58 22.77 1.87
C ALA A 568 -18.81 23.31 2.62
N ILE A 569 -18.64 23.77 3.87
CA ILE A 569 -19.72 24.43 4.63
C ILE A 569 -20.13 25.74 3.93
N GLU A 570 -19.16 26.59 3.56
CA GLU A 570 -19.38 27.88 2.91
C GLU A 570 -20.04 27.71 1.52
N GLY A 571 -19.64 26.69 0.78
CA GLY A 571 -20.23 26.32 -0.51
C GLY A 571 -21.52 25.50 -0.42
N GLN A 572 -22.05 25.26 0.80
CA GLN A 572 -23.23 24.42 1.04
C GLN A 572 -23.13 23.00 0.45
N GLU A 573 -21.91 22.45 0.30
CA GLU A 573 -21.63 21.12 -0.26
C GLU A 573 -21.81 20.00 0.79
N VAL A 574 -22.98 19.97 1.45
CA VAL A 574 -23.22 19.15 2.65
C VAL A 574 -24.19 17.97 2.45
N ALA A 575 -24.55 17.68 1.21
CA ALA A 575 -25.44 16.57 0.86
C ALA A 575 -24.98 15.20 1.39
N PHE A 576 -25.93 14.28 1.52
CA PHE A 576 -25.62 12.86 1.77
C PHE A 576 -25.78 12.05 0.49
N ARG A 577 -24.72 11.33 0.12
CA ARG A 577 -24.66 10.57 -1.12
C ARG A 577 -24.99 9.11 -0.89
N LEU A 578 -26.01 8.61 -1.58
CA LEU A 578 -26.35 7.20 -1.67
C LEU A 578 -25.91 6.66 -3.02
N GLU A 579 -25.36 5.45 -3.07
CA GLU A 579 -24.92 4.83 -4.32
C GLU A 579 -25.44 3.41 -4.40
N GLN A 580 -26.17 3.11 -5.48
CA GLN A 580 -26.70 1.78 -5.77
C GLN A 580 -26.03 1.20 -7.01
N VAL A 581 -25.43 0.04 -6.86
CA VAL A 581 -24.89 -0.74 -7.99
C VAL A 581 -26.02 -1.52 -8.66
N VAL A 582 -26.15 -1.36 -9.97
CA VAL A 582 -27.07 -2.08 -10.85
C VAL A 582 -26.27 -2.91 -11.84
N SER A 583 -26.67 -4.17 -12.03
CA SER A 583 -25.96 -5.15 -12.85
C SER A 583 -26.92 -5.86 -13.80
N LEU A 584 -26.62 -5.84 -15.09
CA LEU A 584 -27.36 -6.54 -16.13
C LEU A 584 -26.53 -7.64 -16.78
N ASN A 585 -27.09 -8.84 -16.86
CA ASN A 585 -26.53 -9.98 -17.59
C ASN A 585 -27.01 -9.96 -19.04
N VAL A 586 -26.30 -9.18 -19.87
CA VAL A 586 -26.60 -8.98 -21.31
C VAL A 586 -26.60 -10.31 -22.08
N GLN A 587 -25.76 -11.28 -21.67
CA GLN A 587 -25.73 -12.60 -22.31
C GLN A 587 -27.07 -13.34 -22.21
N ARG A 588 -27.81 -13.16 -21.11
CA ARG A 588 -29.11 -13.80 -20.88
C ARG A 588 -30.29 -13.03 -21.47
N MET A 589 -30.10 -11.78 -21.86
CA MET A 589 -31.17 -11.01 -22.49
C MET A 589 -31.51 -11.55 -23.87
N VAL A 590 -32.78 -11.47 -24.28
CA VAL A 590 -33.22 -11.83 -25.64
C VAL A 590 -32.77 -10.78 -26.64
N ALA A 591 -32.57 -11.16 -27.91
CA ALA A 591 -31.93 -10.29 -28.91
C ALA A 591 -32.62 -8.92 -29.07
N ARG A 592 -33.96 -8.87 -29.06
CA ARG A 592 -34.74 -7.63 -29.15
C ARG A 592 -34.58 -6.67 -27.96
N GLN A 593 -34.18 -7.19 -26.79
CA GLN A 593 -34.00 -6.40 -25.56
C GLN A 593 -32.54 -5.95 -25.36
N ARG A 594 -31.60 -6.39 -26.20
CA ARG A 594 -30.16 -6.06 -26.08
C ARG A 594 -29.84 -4.67 -26.64
N THR A 595 -30.40 -3.64 -26.03
CA THR A 595 -30.13 -2.22 -26.33
C THR A 595 -29.58 -1.50 -25.11
N PHE A 596 -28.78 -0.45 -25.29
CA PHE A 596 -28.31 0.32 -24.15
C PHE A 596 -29.45 1.09 -23.45
N GLU A 597 -30.49 1.46 -24.19
CA GLU A 597 -31.74 2.00 -23.63
C GLU A 597 -32.35 1.04 -22.60
N THR A 598 -32.47 -0.25 -22.92
CA THR A 598 -32.97 -1.27 -21.98
C THR A 598 -32.02 -1.44 -20.79
N VAL A 599 -30.71 -1.38 -21.02
CA VAL A 599 -29.68 -1.47 -19.98
C VAL A 599 -29.78 -0.33 -18.96
N PHE A 600 -30.09 0.89 -19.42
CA PHE A 600 -30.21 2.07 -18.56
C PHE A 600 -31.63 2.32 -18.03
N ARG A 601 -32.65 1.59 -18.51
CA ARG A 601 -34.03 1.73 -18.01
C ARG A 601 -34.18 1.73 -16.48
N PRO A 602 -33.48 0.86 -15.71
CA PRO A 602 -33.58 0.86 -14.25
C PRO A 602 -33.19 2.19 -13.60
N VAL A 603 -32.35 3.01 -14.24
CA VAL A 603 -31.92 4.32 -13.72
C VAL A 603 -33.12 5.23 -13.50
N PHE A 604 -34.06 5.29 -14.43
CA PHE A 604 -35.22 6.20 -14.35
C PHE A 604 -36.13 5.89 -13.17
N GLN A 605 -36.40 4.62 -12.90
CA GLN A 605 -37.25 4.22 -11.79
C GLN A 605 -36.59 4.45 -10.43
N ILE A 606 -35.26 4.28 -10.35
CA ILE A 606 -34.51 4.65 -9.14
C ILE A 606 -34.49 6.17 -8.95
N MET A 607 -34.29 6.95 -10.02
CA MET A 607 -34.36 8.42 -9.95
C MET A 607 -35.73 8.90 -9.49
N ARG A 608 -36.80 8.39 -10.12
CA ARG A 608 -38.19 8.68 -9.76
C ARG A 608 -38.49 8.30 -8.31
N PHE A 609 -37.99 7.16 -7.82
CA PHE A 609 -38.12 6.78 -6.41
C PHE A 609 -37.56 7.86 -5.48
N PHE A 610 -36.35 8.37 -5.75
CA PHE A 610 -35.77 9.43 -4.93
C PHE A 610 -36.48 10.78 -5.05
N LEU A 611 -37.08 11.08 -6.20
CA LEU A 611 -37.83 12.32 -6.43
C LEU A 611 -39.21 12.31 -5.76
N VAL A 612 -39.93 11.19 -5.84
CA VAL A 612 -41.37 11.12 -5.52
C VAL A 612 -41.65 10.37 -4.21
N GLU A 613 -40.84 9.37 -3.85
CA GLU A 613 -41.06 8.50 -2.69
C GLU A 613 -40.14 8.82 -1.51
N HIS A 614 -39.88 10.10 -1.22
CA HIS A 614 -38.98 10.47 -0.13
C HIS A 614 -39.38 9.88 1.24
N ARG A 615 -40.69 9.72 1.50
CA ARG A 615 -41.23 9.04 2.69
C ARG A 615 -40.65 7.64 2.90
N SER A 616 -40.26 6.95 1.84
CA SER A 616 -39.75 5.58 1.89
C SER A 616 -38.31 5.48 2.41
N TYR A 617 -37.51 6.55 2.36
CA TYR A 617 -36.09 6.48 2.74
C TYR A 617 -35.65 7.52 3.78
N VAL A 618 -36.36 8.65 3.95
CA VAL A 618 -35.87 9.75 4.80
C VAL A 618 -35.72 9.37 6.28
N HIS A 619 -36.47 8.36 6.75
CA HIS A 619 -36.42 7.87 8.13
C HIS A 619 -35.05 7.31 8.53
N ILE A 620 -34.17 6.99 7.57
CA ILE A 620 -32.81 6.53 7.87
C ILE A 620 -31.87 7.68 8.26
N PHE A 621 -32.29 8.93 8.15
CA PHE A 621 -31.44 10.10 8.34
C PHE A 621 -31.68 10.85 9.66
N ARG A 622 -30.57 11.26 10.26
CA ARG A 622 -30.50 12.35 11.23
C ARG A 622 -30.17 13.65 10.51
N SER A 623 -31.01 14.65 10.69
CA SER A 623 -30.86 16.00 10.15
C SER A 623 -30.19 16.92 11.18
N LEU A 624 -29.09 17.58 10.80
CA LEU A 624 -28.22 18.38 11.67
C LEU A 624 -27.93 19.75 11.05
N PRO A 625 -27.80 20.83 11.84
CA PRO A 625 -27.31 22.10 11.32
C PRO A 625 -25.85 21.99 10.86
N PRO A 626 -25.43 22.66 9.76
CA PRO A 626 -24.03 22.77 9.34
C PRO A 626 -23.10 23.29 10.46
N ALA A 627 -23.63 24.15 11.33
CA ALA A 627 -22.94 24.70 12.50
C ALA A 627 -22.58 23.62 13.55
N VAL A 628 -23.21 22.45 13.51
CA VAL A 628 -22.89 21.30 14.37
C VAL A 628 -22.16 20.22 13.59
N PHE A 629 -22.76 19.70 12.52
CA PHE A 629 -22.07 18.78 11.62
C PHE A 629 -22.12 19.37 10.22
N PRO A 630 -20.98 19.53 9.52
CA PRO A 630 -19.67 18.94 9.81
C PRO A 630 -18.75 19.78 10.72
N ARG A 631 -19.18 20.93 11.26
CA ARG A 631 -18.32 21.82 12.07
C ARG A 631 -17.64 21.15 13.27
N ILE A 632 -18.25 20.14 13.87
CA ILE A 632 -17.62 19.33 14.94
C ILE A 632 -16.34 18.62 14.48
N LEU A 633 -16.24 18.24 13.20
CA LEU A 633 -15.00 17.71 12.63
C LEU A 633 -13.90 18.78 12.65
N CYS A 634 -14.23 20.06 12.39
CA CYS A 634 -13.27 21.16 12.50
C CYS A 634 -12.76 21.37 13.93
N ALA A 635 -13.63 21.18 14.93
CA ALA A 635 -13.22 21.26 16.33
C ALA A 635 -12.25 20.12 16.69
N TYR A 636 -12.55 18.88 16.33
CA TYR A 636 -11.64 17.76 16.57
C TYR A 636 -10.32 17.86 15.78
N THR A 637 -10.33 18.33 14.53
CA THR A 637 -9.08 18.54 13.78
C THR A 637 -8.21 19.61 14.44
N ARG A 638 -8.80 20.69 14.96
CA ARG A 638 -8.07 21.70 15.75
C ARG A 638 -7.53 21.10 17.06
N LEU A 639 -8.32 20.29 17.76
CA LEU A 639 -7.88 19.59 18.97
C LEU A 639 -6.63 18.74 18.73
N PHE A 640 -6.65 17.91 17.68
CA PHE A 640 -5.50 17.06 17.33
C PHE A 640 -4.31 17.84 16.80
N GLU A 641 -4.55 18.92 16.05
CA GLU A 641 -3.48 19.82 15.62
C GLU A 641 -2.73 20.40 16.82
N LEU A 642 -3.45 20.96 17.80
CA LEU A 642 -2.85 21.56 19.00
C LEU A 642 -2.10 20.53 19.85
N ALA A 643 -2.68 19.34 20.03
CA ALA A 643 -2.01 18.24 20.73
C ALA A 643 -0.69 17.85 20.03
N LEU A 644 -0.68 17.78 18.69
CA LEU A 644 0.53 17.49 17.93
C LEU A 644 1.54 18.65 17.93
N SER A 645 1.09 19.90 17.99
CA SER A 645 1.98 21.06 18.15
C SER A 645 2.74 21.01 19.47
N GLU A 646 2.09 20.57 20.57
CA GLU A 646 2.81 20.35 21.83
C GLU A 646 3.82 19.20 21.71
N MET A 647 3.47 18.09 21.05
CA MET A 647 4.43 17.00 20.79
C MET A 647 5.61 17.47 19.93
N GLU A 648 5.37 18.34 18.96
CA GLU A 648 6.45 18.94 18.17
C GLU A 648 7.37 19.81 19.03
N ARG A 649 6.79 20.65 19.90
CA ARG A 649 7.56 21.49 20.83
C ARG A 649 8.46 20.62 21.72
N GLN A 650 7.92 19.52 22.26
CA GLN A 650 8.67 18.56 23.06
C GLN A 650 9.75 17.84 22.25
N PHE A 651 9.49 17.52 20.99
CA PHE A 651 10.48 16.95 20.08
C PHE A 651 11.66 17.89 19.87
N VAL A 652 11.39 19.19 19.70
CA VAL A 652 12.44 20.22 19.56
C VAL A 652 13.25 20.34 20.85
N LEU A 653 12.60 20.35 22.02
CA LEU A 653 13.28 20.39 23.32
C LEU A 653 14.14 19.15 23.58
N GLY A 654 13.74 17.98 23.08
CA GLY A 654 14.49 16.73 23.19
C GLY A 654 15.75 16.64 22.31
N GLY A 655 15.95 17.59 21.38
CA GLY A 655 17.15 17.69 20.55
C GLY A 655 17.45 16.41 19.74
N GLU A 656 18.65 15.86 19.90
CA GLU A 656 19.07 14.65 19.15
C GLU A 656 18.28 13.39 19.50
N GLN A 657 17.76 13.32 20.73
CA GLN A 657 16.99 12.17 21.23
C GLN A 657 15.54 12.19 20.73
N GLY A 658 15.01 13.38 20.38
CA GLY A 658 13.62 13.57 19.98
C GLY A 658 12.65 13.25 21.11
N LEU A 659 11.53 12.59 20.79
CA LEU A 659 10.51 12.22 21.77
C LEU A 659 10.87 10.98 22.58
N ASP A 660 10.50 11.01 23.87
CA ASP A 660 10.47 9.83 24.73
C ASP A 660 9.40 8.81 24.27
N LEU A 661 9.36 7.65 24.93
CA LEU A 661 8.45 6.56 24.58
C LEU A 661 6.98 6.96 24.72
N ALA A 662 6.61 7.62 25.82
CA ALA A 662 5.22 7.98 26.11
C ALA A 662 4.70 8.97 25.06
N ARG A 663 5.46 10.04 24.78
CA ARG A 663 5.11 11.02 23.75
C ARG A 663 5.14 10.41 22.34
N SER A 664 6.04 9.47 22.07
CA SER A 664 6.05 8.76 20.78
C SER A 664 4.77 7.94 20.56
N GLU A 665 4.31 7.21 21.58
CA GLU A 665 3.03 6.48 21.50
C GLU A 665 1.84 7.44 21.45
N ALA A 666 1.88 8.56 22.16
CA ALA A 666 0.84 9.59 22.11
C ALA A 666 0.61 10.12 20.68
N VAL A 667 1.69 10.49 19.97
CA VAL A 667 1.62 10.93 18.57
C VAL A 667 0.97 9.85 17.70
N ALA A 668 1.38 8.58 17.87
CA ALA A 668 0.82 7.45 17.12
C ALA A 668 -0.67 7.21 17.40
N VAL A 669 -1.11 7.42 18.64
CA VAL A 669 -2.52 7.34 19.03
C VAL A 669 -3.33 8.49 18.42
N ILE A 670 -2.83 9.73 18.46
CA ILE A 670 -3.49 10.91 17.90
C ILE A 670 -3.68 10.77 16.37
N ASP A 671 -2.62 10.41 15.63
CA ASP A 671 -2.71 10.17 14.18
C ASP A 671 -3.78 9.10 13.84
N ARG A 672 -3.84 8.03 14.65
CA ARG A 672 -4.83 6.94 14.49
C ARG A 672 -6.25 7.39 14.78
N LEU A 673 -6.45 8.16 15.85
CA LEU A 673 -7.76 8.73 16.19
C LEU A 673 -8.25 9.67 15.10
N GLY A 674 -7.38 10.52 14.55
CA GLY A 674 -7.69 11.36 13.40
C GLY A 674 -8.12 10.55 12.17
N GLY A 675 -7.42 9.47 11.86
CA GLY A 675 -7.82 8.55 10.79
C GLY A 675 -9.18 7.88 11.03
N TYR A 676 -9.49 7.49 12.27
CA TYR A 676 -10.78 6.91 12.63
C TYR A 676 -11.92 7.94 12.57
N MET A 677 -11.69 9.18 13.01
CA MET A 677 -12.69 10.26 13.02
C MET A 677 -13.34 10.48 11.64
N PHE A 678 -12.51 10.52 10.58
CA PHE A 678 -12.99 10.71 9.21
C PHE A 678 -13.52 9.43 8.56
N SER A 679 -12.88 8.28 8.84
CA SER A 679 -13.19 7.04 8.09
C SER A 679 -14.21 6.13 8.77
N GLY A 680 -14.38 6.25 10.08
CA GLY A 680 -15.10 5.29 10.93
C GLY A 680 -14.52 3.87 10.88
N HIS A 681 -13.35 3.65 10.25
CA HIS A 681 -12.89 2.31 9.93
C HIS A 681 -12.08 1.70 11.11
N PRO A 682 -12.46 0.51 11.61
CA PRO A 682 -11.81 -0.11 12.77
C PRO A 682 -10.30 -0.40 12.64
N ARG A 683 -9.72 -0.36 11.43
CA ARG A 683 -8.27 -0.58 11.21
C ARG A 683 -7.41 0.50 11.90
N HIS A 684 -7.99 1.69 12.08
CA HIS A 684 -7.35 2.79 12.77
C HIS A 684 -7.38 2.60 14.30
N LEU A 685 -8.27 1.73 14.82
CA LEU A 685 -8.41 1.44 16.25
C LEU A 685 -7.89 0.04 16.61
N PRO A 686 -6.57 -0.18 16.72
CA PRO A 686 -6.01 -1.46 17.12
C PRO A 686 -6.43 -1.77 18.56
N LYS A 687 -7.40 -2.68 18.71
CA LYS A 687 -7.97 -3.08 20.00
C LYS A 687 -6.93 -3.49 21.04
N THR A 688 -5.80 -4.06 20.60
CA THR A 688 -4.71 -4.45 21.49
C THR A 688 -4.13 -3.28 22.29
N ALA A 689 -4.01 -2.10 21.68
CA ALA A 689 -3.41 -0.92 22.30
C ALA A 689 -4.43 0.07 22.87
N LEU A 690 -5.56 0.27 22.18
CA LEU A 690 -6.53 1.30 22.57
C LEU A 690 -7.54 0.84 23.64
N ARG A 691 -7.73 -0.48 23.83
CA ARG A 691 -8.61 -0.98 24.91
C ARG A 691 -7.99 -0.74 26.30
N PRO A 692 -6.70 -1.03 26.55
CA PRO A 692 -6.07 -0.68 27.83
C PRO A 692 -6.12 0.81 28.18
N LEU A 693 -6.17 1.69 27.17
CA LEU A 693 -6.32 3.14 27.34
C LEU A 693 -7.75 3.59 27.66
N GLY A 694 -8.73 2.69 27.67
CA GLY A 694 -10.16 3.02 27.82
C GLY A 694 -10.78 3.74 26.61
N THR A 695 -9.99 3.99 25.56
CA THR A 695 -10.42 4.71 24.36
C THR A 695 -11.51 3.97 23.61
N PHE A 696 -11.41 2.64 23.51
CA PHE A 696 -12.38 1.85 22.75
C PHE A 696 -13.78 1.93 23.36
N GLU A 697 -13.87 1.75 24.68
CA GLU A 697 -15.10 1.82 25.46
C GLU A 697 -15.67 3.24 25.46
N SER A 698 -14.81 4.25 25.66
CA SER A 698 -15.20 5.67 25.62
C SER A 698 -15.77 6.11 24.27
N LEU A 699 -15.19 5.65 23.16
CA LEU A 699 -15.73 5.94 21.82
C LEU A 699 -17.09 5.27 21.60
N TRP A 700 -17.25 4.03 22.05
CA TRP A 700 -18.45 3.25 21.78
C TRP A 700 -19.64 3.65 22.65
N ALA A 701 -19.38 4.06 23.89
CA ALA A 701 -20.40 4.47 24.85
C ALA A 701 -20.58 5.99 24.90
N GLY A 702 -19.48 6.76 25.00
CA GLY A 702 -19.51 8.20 25.24
C GLY A 702 -19.28 9.08 24.01
N GLY A 703 -18.91 8.50 22.86
CA GLY A 703 -18.58 9.27 21.65
C GLY A 703 -17.31 10.11 21.76
N TRP A 704 -16.42 9.81 22.72
CA TRP A 704 -15.26 10.65 23.05
C TRP A 704 -13.92 9.89 22.96
N PRO A 705 -12.85 10.48 22.36
CA PRO A 705 -11.55 9.84 22.22
C PRO A 705 -10.67 9.95 23.49
N PHE A 706 -11.13 9.38 24.61
CA PHE A 706 -10.42 9.39 25.90
C PHE A 706 -9.13 8.57 25.90
N LEU A 707 -8.11 9.05 26.63
CA LEU A 707 -6.85 8.37 26.91
C LEU A 707 -6.61 8.30 28.43
N ASP A 708 -6.59 7.10 29.01
CA ASP A 708 -6.35 6.92 30.46
C ASP A 708 -4.95 7.42 30.87
N PRO A 709 -4.84 8.52 31.65
CA PRO A 709 -3.56 9.06 32.10
C PRO A 709 -2.82 8.08 33.02
N ALA A 710 -3.51 7.15 33.69
CA ALA A 710 -2.87 6.14 34.53
C ALA A 710 -2.20 5.00 33.72
N VAL A 711 -2.39 4.99 32.40
CA VAL A 711 -1.70 4.08 31.46
C VAL A 711 -0.73 4.85 30.57
N LEU A 712 -1.18 5.96 30.00
CA LEU A 712 -0.37 6.83 29.14
C LEU A 712 -0.59 8.30 29.53
N ASP A 713 0.35 8.84 30.30
CA ASP A 713 0.34 10.25 30.67
C ASP A 713 1.04 11.09 29.59
N LEU A 714 0.31 12.05 29.02
CA LEU A 714 0.78 13.03 28.05
C LEU A 714 1.56 14.18 28.69
N GLY A 715 1.53 14.29 30.03
CA GLY A 715 2.19 15.34 30.81
C GLY A 715 1.38 16.63 30.90
N ALA A 716 0.06 16.57 30.72
CA ALA A 716 -0.83 17.74 30.72
C ALA A 716 -1.28 18.19 32.12
N LEU A 717 -1.17 17.31 33.13
CA LEU A 717 -1.75 17.48 34.46
C LEU A 717 -0.75 17.92 35.55
N GLY A 718 0.41 18.49 35.17
CA GLY A 718 1.44 18.93 36.13
C GLY A 718 2.20 17.80 36.83
N SER A 719 1.93 16.56 36.47
CA SER A 719 2.63 15.35 36.92
C SER A 719 3.97 15.19 36.21
N GLY A 720 5.09 15.47 36.87
CA GLY A 720 6.43 14.84 36.72
C GLY A 720 7.05 14.51 35.33
N GLY A 721 6.47 14.91 34.19
CA GLY A 721 6.81 14.46 32.83
C GLY A 721 5.85 13.39 32.26
N ALA A 722 5.87 13.19 30.95
CA ALA A 722 5.06 12.15 30.28
C ALA A 722 5.56 10.74 30.65
N VAL A 723 4.64 9.83 31.00
CA VAL A 723 4.98 8.49 31.49
C VAL A 723 4.05 7.44 30.85
N ILE A 724 4.62 6.27 30.55
CA ILE A 724 3.87 5.09 30.10
C ILE A 724 3.97 3.99 31.15
N ASN A 725 2.82 3.50 31.62
CA ASN A 725 2.76 2.41 32.58
C ASN A 725 2.91 1.07 31.84
N MET A 726 4.15 0.60 31.72
CA MET A 726 4.46 -0.64 31.01
C MET A 726 3.77 -1.85 31.64
N ALA A 727 3.48 -1.88 32.95
CA ALA A 727 2.77 -3.01 33.56
C ALA A 727 1.32 -3.15 33.07
N ARG A 728 0.66 -2.03 32.76
CA ARG A 728 -0.70 -2.01 32.18
C ARG A 728 -0.71 -1.98 30.65
N TRP A 729 0.44 -1.72 30.02
CA TRP A 729 0.58 -1.69 28.56
C TRP A 729 0.52 -3.11 27.97
N PRO A 730 -0.11 -3.32 26.80
CA PRO A 730 -0.21 -4.63 26.17
C PRO A 730 1.15 -5.16 25.71
N HIS A 731 1.32 -6.48 25.89
CA HIS A 731 2.49 -7.21 25.42
C HIS A 731 2.10 -8.26 24.38
N SER A 732 3.01 -8.52 23.44
CA SER A 732 2.92 -9.58 22.45
C SER A 732 2.95 -10.93 23.14
N ALA A 733 1.90 -11.74 22.95
CA ALA A 733 1.86 -13.11 23.47
C ALA A 733 2.99 -13.99 22.92
N LYS A 734 3.51 -13.69 21.72
CA LYS A 734 4.60 -14.45 21.08
C LYS A 734 5.98 -14.07 21.63
N THR A 735 6.24 -12.78 21.82
CA THR A 735 7.60 -12.27 22.12
C THR A 735 7.74 -11.70 23.52
N GLY A 736 6.64 -11.54 24.27
CA GLY A 736 6.64 -10.89 25.58
C GLY A 736 6.96 -9.39 25.54
N ARG A 737 7.14 -8.79 24.36
CA ARG A 737 7.50 -7.38 24.19
C ARG A 737 6.28 -6.45 24.15
N PRO A 738 6.42 -5.19 24.58
CA PRO A 738 5.33 -4.22 24.50
C PRO A 738 4.89 -4.01 23.05
N VAL A 739 3.58 -3.93 22.82
CA VAL A 739 3.02 -3.64 21.49
C VAL A 739 3.06 -2.13 21.28
N LEU A 740 4.03 -1.65 20.51
CA LEU A 740 4.24 -0.22 20.26
C LEU A 740 3.63 0.21 18.92
N LEU A 741 2.73 1.19 18.95
CA LEU A 741 2.05 1.72 17.77
C LEU A 741 3.00 2.53 16.89
N HIS A 742 3.86 3.36 17.47
CA HIS A 742 4.76 4.19 16.67
C HIS A 742 5.74 3.33 15.87
N VAL A 743 6.31 2.27 16.47
CA VAL A 743 7.23 1.34 15.80
C VAL A 743 6.59 0.68 14.57
N ARG A 744 5.31 0.29 14.66
CA ARG A 744 4.56 -0.27 13.53
C ARG A 744 4.41 0.73 12.39
N GLU A 745 4.15 2.00 12.72
CA GLU A 745 4.06 3.07 11.74
C GLU A 745 5.44 3.34 11.09
N LEU A 746 6.51 3.34 11.88
CA LEU A 746 7.88 3.47 11.36
C LEU A 746 8.24 2.34 10.38
N ALA A 747 7.78 1.12 10.63
CA ALA A 747 7.99 0.00 9.70
C ALA A 747 7.33 0.28 8.33
N HIS A 748 6.15 0.91 8.33
CA HIS A 748 5.46 1.30 7.10
C HIS A 748 6.20 2.42 6.35
N HIS A 749 6.67 3.44 7.06
CA HIS A 749 7.33 4.60 6.43
C HIS A 749 8.79 4.37 6.06
N TYR A 750 9.57 3.69 6.91
CA TYR A 750 11.02 3.59 6.78
C TYR A 750 11.51 2.15 6.56
N GLY A 751 10.63 1.16 6.66
CA GLY A 751 10.95 -0.25 6.54
C GLY A 751 11.39 -0.89 7.86
N ALA A 752 11.51 -2.22 7.83
CA ALA A 752 11.78 -3.04 9.01
C ALA A 752 13.07 -2.68 9.75
N ARG A 753 14.08 -2.16 9.04
CA ARG A 753 15.37 -1.77 9.65
C ARG A 753 15.20 -0.66 10.67
N VAL A 754 14.59 0.48 10.31
CA VAL A 754 14.42 1.63 11.22
C VAL A 754 13.50 1.27 12.37
N ALA A 755 12.42 0.53 12.11
CA ALA A 755 11.51 0.05 13.14
C ALA A 755 12.23 -0.86 14.17
N SER A 756 13.01 -1.84 13.72
CA SER A 756 13.76 -2.74 14.59
C SER A 756 14.81 -2.01 15.42
N CYS A 757 15.47 -1.00 14.85
CA CYS A 757 16.39 -0.14 15.60
C CYS A 757 15.68 0.59 16.75
N ARG A 758 14.54 1.23 16.45
CA ARG A 758 13.75 1.95 17.45
C ARG A 758 13.25 1.02 18.55
N GLU A 759 12.70 -0.14 18.19
CA GLU A 759 12.23 -1.14 19.14
C GLU A 759 13.35 -1.63 20.08
N SER A 760 14.55 -1.84 19.53
CA SER A 760 15.72 -2.30 20.30
C SER A 760 16.29 -1.23 21.23
N ALA A 761 16.16 0.05 20.87
CA ALA A 761 16.52 1.15 21.77
C ALA A 761 15.58 1.23 22.99
N ILE A 762 14.34 0.75 22.85
CA ILE A 762 13.29 0.82 23.88
C ILE A 762 13.30 -0.43 24.77
N CYS A 763 13.54 -1.62 24.21
CA CYS A 763 13.49 -2.89 24.95
C CYS A 763 14.79 -3.15 25.75
N LYS A 764 14.75 -2.94 27.07
CA LYS A 764 15.82 -3.33 27.99
C LYS A 764 15.65 -4.79 28.46
N THR A 765 15.83 -5.75 27.57
CA THR A 765 15.85 -7.18 27.94
C THR A 765 17.21 -7.59 28.48
N ALA A 766 17.27 -8.54 29.42
CA ALA A 766 18.53 -9.15 29.87
C ALA A 766 19.33 -9.66 28.65
N VAL A 767 20.63 -9.37 28.62
CA VAL A 767 21.54 -9.59 27.47
C VAL A 767 21.45 -11.01 26.92
N THR A 768 21.33 -12.01 27.81
CA THR A 768 21.24 -13.42 27.47
C THR A 768 19.95 -13.77 26.74
N ALA A 769 18.81 -13.27 27.22
CA ALA A 769 17.50 -13.48 26.59
C ALA A 769 17.43 -12.78 25.22
N PHE A 770 17.98 -11.56 25.12
CA PHE A 770 18.10 -10.84 23.86
C PHE A 770 18.98 -11.59 22.85
N ALA A 771 20.14 -12.08 23.27
CA ALA A 771 21.06 -12.81 22.38
C ALA A 771 20.44 -14.11 21.86
N GLU A 772 19.74 -14.85 22.71
CA GLU A 772 19.02 -16.05 22.31
C GLU A 772 17.92 -15.74 21.29
N GLU A 773 17.13 -14.67 21.52
CA GLU A 773 16.09 -14.22 20.60
C GLU A 773 16.67 -13.78 19.24
N VAL A 774 17.73 -12.97 19.25
CA VAL A 774 18.41 -12.53 18.01
C VAL A 774 18.88 -13.74 17.20
N ILE A 775 19.40 -14.78 17.85
CA ILE A 775 19.84 -15.99 17.16
C ILE A 775 18.65 -16.81 16.63
N ARG A 776 17.64 -17.08 17.46
CA ARG A 776 16.52 -17.97 17.12
C ARG A 776 15.51 -17.34 16.16
N GLU A 777 15.10 -16.10 16.41
CA GLU A 777 14.00 -15.45 15.68
C GLU A 777 14.48 -14.62 14.48
N LEU A 778 15.73 -14.15 14.48
CA LEU A 778 16.24 -13.30 13.41
C LEU A 778 17.37 -13.96 12.61
N TRP A 779 18.45 -14.37 13.27
CA TRP A 779 19.63 -14.90 12.58
C TRP A 779 19.33 -16.21 11.85
N ILE A 780 18.73 -17.21 12.52
CA ILE A 780 18.42 -18.51 11.90
C ILE A 780 17.49 -18.34 10.69
N PRO A 781 16.32 -17.67 10.78
CA PRO A 781 15.40 -17.55 9.66
C PRO A 781 15.97 -16.71 8.51
N GLN A 782 16.55 -15.55 8.80
CA GLN A 782 17.09 -14.67 7.75
C GLN A 782 18.31 -15.28 7.04
N THR A 783 19.11 -16.07 7.76
CA THR A 783 20.25 -16.78 7.18
C THR A 783 19.81 -17.95 6.31
N LYS A 784 18.73 -18.66 6.70
CA LYS A 784 18.08 -19.67 5.85
C LYS A 784 17.56 -19.05 4.56
N ASP A 785 16.76 -17.98 4.65
CA ASP A 785 16.20 -17.28 3.50
C ASP A 785 17.30 -16.81 2.54
N PHE A 786 18.37 -16.23 3.08
CA PHE A 786 19.53 -15.81 2.29
C PHE A 786 20.15 -16.98 1.53
N LEU A 787 20.45 -18.09 2.21
CA LEU A 787 21.06 -19.26 1.58
C LEU A 787 20.16 -19.89 0.52
N VAL A 788 18.87 -20.04 0.81
CA VAL A 788 17.85 -20.54 -0.13
C VAL A 788 17.80 -19.67 -1.37
N GLN A 789 17.77 -18.34 -1.22
CA GLN A 789 17.77 -17.41 -2.36
C GLN A 789 19.06 -17.51 -3.18
N GLN A 790 20.23 -17.61 -2.53
CA GLN A 790 21.51 -17.75 -3.26
C GLN A 790 21.58 -19.08 -4.03
N LEU A 791 21.15 -20.19 -3.41
CA LEU A 791 21.14 -21.52 -4.03
C LEU A 791 20.14 -21.57 -5.19
N ARG A 792 18.91 -21.07 -5.00
CA ARG A 792 17.90 -20.97 -6.07
C ARG A 792 18.40 -20.08 -7.20
N ARG A 793 19.01 -18.92 -6.92
CA ARG A 793 19.55 -18.03 -7.96
C ARG A 793 20.59 -18.75 -8.81
N ARG A 794 21.56 -19.43 -8.18
CA ARG A 794 22.61 -20.18 -8.90
C ARG A 794 22.11 -21.40 -9.66
N LEU A 795 20.98 -21.98 -9.25
CA LEU A 795 20.32 -23.04 -9.99
C LEU A 795 19.69 -22.53 -11.30
N HIS A 796 19.34 -21.24 -11.39
CA HIS A 796 18.65 -20.63 -12.53
C HIS A 796 19.52 -19.68 -13.38
N GLU A 797 20.67 -19.20 -12.88
CA GLU A 797 21.63 -18.41 -13.66
C GLU A 797 22.34 -19.33 -14.69
N GLY A 798 22.04 -19.13 -15.98
CA GLY A 798 22.64 -19.85 -17.10
C GLY A 798 24.17 -19.68 -17.13
N GLY A 799 24.91 -20.79 -17.08
CA GLY A 799 26.37 -20.77 -17.03
C GLY A 799 26.99 -20.35 -18.37
N GLY A 800 27.81 -19.31 -18.34
CA GLY A 800 28.67 -18.89 -19.45
C GLY A 800 29.98 -19.69 -19.53
N ASP A 801 29.97 -20.99 -19.22
CA ASP A 801 31.17 -21.83 -19.32
C ASP A 801 30.79 -23.29 -19.60
N GLU A 802 31.62 -23.96 -20.41
CA GLU A 802 31.46 -25.22 -21.16
C GLU A 802 31.02 -26.47 -20.36
N SER A 803 29.94 -26.39 -19.58
CA SER A 803 29.39 -27.53 -18.83
C SER A 803 27.92 -27.77 -19.14
N ARG A 804 27.63 -29.07 -19.33
CA ARG A 804 26.32 -29.68 -19.59
C ARG A 804 25.18 -28.92 -18.90
N PRO A 805 24.08 -28.59 -19.61
CA PRO A 805 22.90 -28.04 -18.99
C PRO A 805 22.33 -29.03 -17.96
N ILE A 806 21.98 -28.52 -16.78
CA ILE A 806 21.34 -29.29 -15.71
C ILE A 806 19.93 -29.68 -16.20
N THR A 807 19.59 -30.97 -16.11
CA THR A 807 18.29 -31.51 -16.50
C THR A 807 17.19 -31.05 -15.53
N THR A 808 15.94 -31.09 -15.97
CA THR A 808 14.78 -30.75 -15.12
C THR A 808 14.71 -31.63 -13.87
N GLU A 809 15.02 -32.92 -13.99
CA GLU A 809 15.07 -33.87 -12.87
C GLU A 809 16.16 -33.51 -11.85
N GLU A 810 17.34 -33.11 -12.30
CA GLU A 810 18.44 -32.66 -11.44
C GLU A 810 18.10 -31.31 -10.74
N ILE A 811 17.35 -30.42 -11.41
CA ILE A 811 16.84 -29.17 -10.83
C ILE A 811 15.83 -29.46 -9.73
N ASP A 812 14.89 -30.37 -9.97
CA ASP A 812 13.84 -30.71 -9.01
C ASP A 812 14.42 -31.43 -7.79
N ALA A 813 15.39 -32.33 -7.97
CA ALA A 813 16.14 -32.94 -6.87
C ALA A 813 16.88 -31.90 -6.00
N CYS A 814 17.50 -30.90 -6.63
CA CYS A 814 18.13 -29.79 -5.89
C CYS A 814 17.09 -28.94 -5.15
N ARG A 815 15.91 -28.70 -5.73
CA ARG A 815 14.82 -27.94 -5.08
C ARG A 815 14.27 -28.65 -3.85
N GLU A 816 14.07 -29.96 -3.95
CA GLU A 816 13.62 -30.78 -2.82
C GLU A 816 14.63 -30.75 -1.67
N ALA A 817 15.93 -30.87 -1.97
CA ALA A 817 16.98 -30.78 -0.96
C ALA A 817 17.03 -29.42 -0.26
N ILE A 818 16.86 -28.33 -1.02
CA ILE A 818 16.79 -26.96 -0.48
C ILE A 818 15.55 -26.81 0.41
N ALA A 819 14.39 -27.29 -0.03
CA ALA A 819 13.13 -27.22 0.73
C ALA A 819 13.19 -28.05 2.02
N ALA A 820 13.76 -29.26 1.96
CA ALA A 820 13.96 -30.11 3.14
C ALA A 820 14.89 -29.46 4.17
N TRP A 821 15.97 -28.83 3.72
CA TRP A 821 16.88 -28.09 4.60
C TRP A 821 16.25 -26.81 5.19
N GLU A 822 15.47 -26.07 4.38
CA GLU A 822 14.73 -24.89 4.82
C GLU A 822 13.75 -25.24 5.96
N ALA A 823 13.04 -26.36 5.84
CA ALA A 823 12.10 -26.88 6.83
C ALA A 823 12.75 -27.50 8.07
N ALA A 824 14.02 -27.92 8.01
CA ALA A 824 14.70 -28.61 9.11
C ALA A 824 14.95 -27.70 10.33
N ALA A 825 14.53 -28.13 11.53
CA ALA A 825 14.79 -27.38 12.78
C ALA A 825 16.28 -27.34 13.14
N ASP A 826 17.05 -28.33 12.68
CA ASP A 826 18.49 -28.53 12.93
C ASP A 826 19.36 -28.15 11.71
N ALA A 827 18.88 -27.25 10.85
CA ALA A 827 19.52 -26.87 9.59
C ALA A 827 21.00 -26.44 9.70
N PHE A 828 21.39 -25.88 10.86
CA PHE A 828 22.76 -25.43 11.13
C PHE A 828 23.65 -26.48 11.81
N THR A 829 23.22 -27.75 11.84
CA THR A 829 24.06 -28.89 12.24
C THR A 829 24.88 -29.43 11.06
N TRP A 830 25.96 -30.14 11.37
CA TRP A 830 26.79 -30.79 10.37
C TRP A 830 26.05 -31.86 9.58
N LYS A 831 25.15 -32.59 10.25
CA LYS A 831 24.28 -33.60 9.64
C LYS A 831 23.39 -32.98 8.55
N ALA A 832 22.71 -31.87 8.87
CA ALA A 832 21.84 -31.18 7.93
C ALA A 832 22.64 -30.58 6.75
N LEU A 833 23.84 -30.04 7.00
CA LEU A 833 24.72 -29.57 5.93
C LEU A 833 25.16 -30.69 4.99
N GLN A 834 25.52 -31.86 5.53
CA GLN A 834 25.90 -33.02 4.70
C GLN A 834 24.73 -33.50 3.84
N GLN A 835 23.50 -33.51 4.37
CA GLN A 835 22.30 -33.85 3.62
C GLN A 835 22.03 -32.84 2.49
N LEU A 836 22.13 -31.54 2.78
CA LEU A 836 22.01 -30.48 1.78
C LEU A 836 23.07 -30.63 0.68
N CYS A 837 24.35 -30.79 1.04
CA CYS A 837 25.44 -30.96 0.07
C CYS A 837 25.26 -32.20 -0.81
N ARG A 838 24.75 -33.32 -0.26
CA ARG A 838 24.42 -34.52 -1.05
C ARG A 838 23.28 -34.25 -2.04
N GLY A 839 22.21 -33.60 -1.58
CA GLY A 839 21.05 -33.27 -2.41
C GLY A 839 21.33 -32.20 -3.47
N LEU A 840 22.34 -31.35 -3.27
CA LEU A 840 22.82 -30.39 -4.28
C LEU A 840 23.81 -31.00 -5.28
N GLY A 841 24.28 -32.23 -5.06
CA GLY A 841 25.20 -32.95 -5.95
C GLY A 841 24.80 -32.96 -7.43
N PRO A 842 23.51 -33.18 -7.79
CA PRO A 842 23.02 -33.14 -9.17
C PRO A 842 23.25 -31.80 -9.89
N GLY A 843 23.26 -30.67 -9.18
CA GLY A 843 23.50 -29.34 -9.75
C GLY A 843 24.98 -29.00 -9.99
N GLY A 844 25.89 -29.93 -9.68
CA GLY A 844 27.33 -29.82 -9.95
C GLY A 844 28.05 -28.68 -9.21
N LYS A 845 29.21 -28.26 -9.73
CA LYS A 845 30.08 -27.22 -9.12
C LYS A 845 29.40 -25.85 -8.97
N ARG A 846 28.26 -25.61 -9.64
CA ARG A 846 27.54 -24.32 -9.63
C ARG A 846 26.82 -24.06 -8.31
N VAL A 847 26.20 -25.09 -7.72
CA VAL A 847 25.48 -25.03 -6.44
C VAL A 847 26.25 -25.67 -5.29
N ALA A 848 27.45 -26.20 -5.55
CA ALA A 848 28.30 -26.79 -4.53
C ALA A 848 28.67 -25.79 -3.43
N MET A 849 28.46 -26.20 -2.17
CA MET A 849 28.93 -25.47 -1.00
C MET A 849 30.26 -26.06 -0.53
N THR A 850 31.33 -25.26 -0.57
CA THR A 850 32.66 -25.71 -0.14
C THR A 850 32.85 -25.45 1.35
N ALA A 851 33.23 -26.47 2.12
CA ALA A 851 33.61 -26.30 3.53
C ALA A 851 34.98 -25.64 3.64
N THR A 852 35.04 -24.41 4.14
CA THR A 852 36.29 -23.72 4.50
C THR A 852 36.66 -24.03 5.97
N GLY A 853 37.90 -23.74 6.37
CA GLY A 853 38.54 -24.28 7.59
C GLY A 853 37.80 -24.16 8.93
N ARG A 854 38.29 -24.89 9.94
CA ARG A 854 37.75 -24.87 11.32
C ARG A 854 38.06 -23.55 12.03
N ARG A 855 37.05 -22.95 12.68
CA ARG A 855 37.18 -21.77 13.55
C ARG A 855 36.31 -21.96 14.81
N THR A 856 36.72 -21.48 15.97
CA THR A 856 35.88 -21.63 17.18
C THR A 856 34.65 -20.71 17.15
N ARG A 857 33.57 -21.05 17.88
CA ARG A 857 32.38 -20.18 18.01
C ARG A 857 32.73 -18.82 18.59
N HIS A 858 33.63 -18.82 19.56
CA HIS A 858 34.14 -17.61 20.18
C HIS A 858 34.83 -16.71 19.15
N ASP A 859 35.76 -17.24 18.35
CA ASP A 859 36.47 -16.42 17.35
C ASP A 859 35.54 -15.87 16.27
N PHE A 860 34.51 -16.65 15.87
CA PHE A 860 33.49 -16.19 14.93
C PHE A 860 32.69 -15.03 15.52
N VAL A 861 32.21 -15.17 16.76
CA VAL A 861 31.44 -14.12 17.44
C VAL A 861 32.30 -12.87 17.66
N SER A 862 33.56 -13.01 18.08
CA SER A 862 34.48 -11.87 18.24
C SER A 862 34.70 -11.10 16.94
N GLU A 863 34.87 -11.80 15.81
CA GLU A 863 34.95 -11.17 14.49
C GLU A 863 33.66 -10.46 14.12
N LEU A 864 32.53 -11.15 14.31
CA LEU A 864 31.21 -10.63 14.02
C LEU A 864 30.96 -9.32 14.78
N LEU A 865 31.14 -9.32 16.09
CA LEU A 865 30.96 -8.13 16.94
C LEU A 865 31.92 -7.00 16.57
N ARG A 866 33.14 -7.31 16.12
CA ARG A 866 34.11 -6.31 15.65
C ARG A 866 33.67 -5.62 14.35
N VAL A 867 33.07 -6.36 13.42
CA VAL A 867 32.81 -5.88 12.05
C VAL A 867 31.36 -5.42 11.82
N ILE A 868 30.42 -5.79 12.70
CA ILE A 868 28.98 -5.50 12.58
C ILE A 868 28.64 -4.01 12.58
N GLY A 869 29.55 -3.14 12.99
CA GLY A 869 29.39 -1.68 12.89
C GLY A 869 29.68 -1.09 11.52
N SER A 870 30.39 -1.81 10.65
CA SER A 870 30.77 -1.34 9.31
C SER A 870 29.86 -1.90 8.22
N GLU A 871 29.52 -1.10 7.21
CA GLU A 871 28.68 -1.53 6.09
C GLU A 871 29.32 -2.71 5.32
N LYS A 872 30.62 -2.62 5.03
CA LYS A 872 31.41 -3.71 4.42
C LYS A 872 31.46 -4.97 5.28
N GLY A 873 31.48 -4.82 6.61
CA GLY A 873 31.46 -5.93 7.55
C GLY A 873 30.09 -6.62 7.58
N ARG A 874 28.98 -5.87 7.56
CA ARG A 874 27.62 -6.43 7.54
C ARG A 874 27.35 -7.25 6.27
N ASP A 875 27.74 -6.73 5.11
CA ASP A 875 27.55 -7.39 3.81
C ASP A 875 28.29 -8.74 3.71
N ALA A 876 29.28 -8.99 4.57
CA ALA A 876 30.01 -10.25 4.63
C ALA A 876 29.26 -11.37 5.37
N PHE A 877 28.30 -11.04 6.26
CA PHE A 877 27.62 -12.01 7.13
C PHE A 877 26.11 -12.07 6.94
N ALA A 878 25.50 -11.12 6.22
CA ALA A 878 24.06 -11.04 6.08
C ALA A 878 23.63 -10.44 4.74
N ALA A 879 22.39 -10.74 4.33
CA ALA A 879 21.76 -10.09 3.18
C ALA A 879 21.57 -8.58 3.43
N LYS A 880 21.56 -7.76 2.37
CA LYS A 880 21.36 -6.30 2.46
C LYS A 880 20.08 -5.88 3.21
N ASN A 881 19.07 -6.73 3.21
CA ASN A 881 17.77 -6.52 3.86
C ASN A 881 17.65 -7.20 5.24
N ALA A 882 18.71 -7.87 5.73
CA ALA A 882 18.68 -8.52 7.04
C ALA A 882 18.58 -7.48 8.17
N THR A 883 17.72 -7.75 9.15
CA THR A 883 17.48 -6.85 10.29
C THR A 883 18.27 -7.25 11.54
N TRP A 884 18.76 -8.49 11.63
CA TRP A 884 19.57 -8.93 12.78
C TRP A 884 20.89 -8.15 12.93
N PRO A 885 21.65 -7.78 11.87
CA PRO A 885 22.91 -7.05 12.05
C PRO A 885 22.74 -5.65 12.65
N PRO A 886 21.84 -4.78 12.14
CA PRO A 886 21.62 -3.48 12.77
C PRO A 886 21.03 -3.63 14.17
N THR A 887 20.10 -4.57 14.39
CA THR A 887 19.52 -4.85 15.72
C THR A 887 20.58 -5.15 16.76
N LEU A 888 21.52 -6.06 16.45
CA LEU A 888 22.63 -6.40 17.34
C LEU A 888 23.60 -5.24 17.55
N HIS A 889 23.96 -4.51 16.48
CA HIS A 889 24.84 -3.34 16.58
C HIS A 889 24.28 -2.25 17.52
N PHE A 890 22.99 -1.91 17.38
CA PHE A 890 22.36 -0.90 18.23
C PHE A 890 22.23 -1.36 19.68
N ALA A 891 21.92 -2.63 19.93
CA ALA A 891 21.89 -3.17 21.28
C ALA A 891 23.25 -3.07 21.99
N ILE A 892 24.35 -3.34 21.27
CA ILE A 892 25.71 -3.19 21.80
C ILE A 892 26.02 -1.72 22.10
N ALA A 893 25.73 -0.82 21.15
CA ALA A 893 25.98 0.61 21.31
C ALA A 893 25.19 1.23 22.48
N ASN A 894 23.95 0.79 22.70
CA ASN A 894 23.12 1.24 23.81
C ASN A 894 23.52 0.59 25.14
N GLY A 895 23.91 -0.69 25.12
CA GLY A 895 24.42 -1.40 26.30
C GLY A 895 25.74 -0.86 26.83
N GLN A 896 26.57 -0.25 25.96
CA GLN A 896 27.80 0.46 26.36
C GLN A 896 27.54 1.83 27.01
N ARG A 897 26.40 2.46 26.73
CA ARG A 897 26.02 3.79 27.27
C ARG A 897 25.28 3.73 28.60
N ALA A 898 24.77 2.57 29.00
CA ALA A 898 24.10 2.39 30.29
C ALA A 898 25.13 2.38 31.45
N GLN A 899 24.75 2.92 32.63
CA GLN A 899 25.59 2.83 33.84
C GLN A 899 25.86 1.36 34.19
N GLY A 900 27.14 0.97 34.27
CA GLY A 900 27.57 -0.43 34.41
C GLY A 900 27.77 -1.18 33.08
N GLY A 901 28.02 -0.46 31.99
CA GLY A 901 28.08 -0.96 30.61
C GLY A 901 28.81 -2.29 30.41
N LEU A 902 28.20 -3.16 29.61
CA LEU A 902 28.67 -4.51 29.34
C LEU A 902 29.90 -4.47 28.42
N ASP A 903 31.02 -5.07 28.84
CA ASP A 903 32.22 -5.17 28.02
C ASP A 903 32.02 -6.11 26.81
N SER A 904 32.77 -5.88 25.74
CA SER A 904 32.81 -6.66 24.50
C SER A 904 33.07 -8.14 24.74
N ALA A 905 33.87 -8.47 25.76
CA ALA A 905 34.12 -9.85 26.18
C ALA A 905 32.85 -10.54 26.70
N MET A 906 31.96 -9.82 27.37
CA MET A 906 30.70 -10.36 27.90
C MET A 906 29.71 -10.64 26.77
N TRP A 907 29.56 -9.71 25.81
CA TRP A 907 28.76 -9.93 24.60
C TRP A 907 29.26 -11.13 23.81
N THR A 908 30.58 -11.27 23.68
CA THR A 908 31.20 -12.42 23.00
C THR A 908 30.86 -13.74 23.71
N SER A 909 30.98 -13.78 25.03
CA SER A 909 30.67 -14.97 25.84
C SER A 909 29.18 -15.36 25.73
N VAL A 910 28.27 -14.39 25.87
CA VAL A 910 26.83 -14.61 25.81
C VAL A 910 26.40 -15.13 24.44
N PHE A 911 26.82 -14.48 23.35
CA PHE A 911 26.50 -14.95 22.00
C PHE A 911 27.12 -16.31 21.67
N THR A 912 28.32 -16.57 22.17
CA THR A 912 28.96 -17.91 22.03
C THR A 912 28.12 -18.98 22.72
N GLY A 913 27.63 -18.71 23.93
CA GLY A 913 26.73 -19.59 24.67
C GLY A 913 25.40 -19.82 23.94
N CYS A 914 24.80 -18.76 23.40
CA CYS A 914 23.54 -18.86 22.68
C CYS A 914 23.67 -19.66 21.37
N LEU A 915 24.79 -19.55 20.65
CA LEU A 915 25.07 -20.41 19.47
C LEU A 915 25.19 -21.89 19.86
N VAL A 916 25.72 -22.19 21.05
CA VAL A 916 25.79 -23.57 21.59
C VAL A 916 24.38 -24.08 21.89
N VAL A 917 23.58 -23.29 22.61
CA VAL A 917 22.20 -23.64 22.99
C VAL A 917 21.27 -23.79 21.79
N ALA A 918 21.52 -23.02 20.72
CA ALA A 918 20.79 -23.12 19.46
C ALA A 918 21.29 -24.27 18.53
N GLY A 919 22.30 -25.05 18.94
CA GLY A 919 22.79 -26.20 18.17
C GLY A 919 23.54 -25.83 16.88
N ILE A 920 24.16 -24.65 16.81
CA ILE A 920 24.80 -24.14 15.59
C ILE A 920 26.22 -24.71 15.47
N GLU A 921 26.45 -25.60 14.50
CA GLU A 921 27.74 -26.27 14.26
C GLU A 921 28.49 -25.72 13.04
N TRP A 922 27.82 -24.98 12.17
CA TRP A 922 28.43 -24.31 11.04
C TRP A 922 27.74 -22.96 10.74
N VAL A 923 28.47 -22.07 10.08
CA VAL A 923 27.96 -20.77 9.63
C VAL A 923 28.34 -20.51 8.17
N PRO A 924 27.49 -19.82 7.39
CA PRO A 924 27.86 -19.42 6.05
C PRO A 924 28.96 -18.34 6.07
N ASP A 925 29.81 -18.39 5.06
CA ASP A 925 30.93 -17.48 4.84
C ASP A 925 30.99 -17.12 3.35
N ALA A 926 31.27 -15.85 3.06
CA ALA A 926 31.20 -15.31 1.70
C ALA A 926 32.43 -14.48 1.31
N PRO A 927 33.64 -15.07 1.25
CA PRO A 927 34.72 -14.42 0.55
C PRO A 927 34.40 -14.44 -0.95
N LEU A 928 34.27 -13.25 -1.55
CA LEU A 928 34.32 -13.05 -3.01
C LEU A 928 33.20 -13.78 -3.79
N GLY A 929 31.97 -13.79 -3.26
CA GLY A 929 30.80 -14.25 -4.01
C GLY A 929 30.68 -15.77 -4.19
N ARG A 930 31.49 -16.59 -3.50
CA ARG A 930 31.33 -18.05 -3.40
C ARG A 930 30.58 -18.44 -2.13
N LEU A 931 29.71 -19.46 -2.21
CA LEU A 931 28.97 -19.99 -1.06
C LEU A 931 29.89 -20.97 -0.33
N THR A 932 30.42 -20.58 0.81
CA THR A 932 31.24 -21.45 1.65
C THR A 932 30.58 -21.67 3.02
N SER A 933 30.85 -22.82 3.63
CA SER A 933 30.45 -23.12 5.00
C SER A 933 31.71 -23.20 5.88
N ARG A 934 31.71 -22.55 7.04
CA ARG A 934 32.76 -22.72 8.06
C ARG A 934 32.25 -23.60 9.19
N ASN A 935 33.05 -24.59 9.59
CA ASN A 935 32.75 -25.40 10.76
C ASN A 935 33.09 -24.60 12.04
N VAL A 936 32.13 -24.57 12.96
CA VAL A 936 32.21 -23.81 14.21
C VAL A 936 31.93 -24.75 15.39
N PRO A 937 32.87 -25.66 15.73
CA PRO A 937 32.62 -26.74 16.67
C PRO A 937 32.49 -26.24 18.11
N ALA A 938 31.77 -26.99 18.94
CA ALA A 938 31.80 -26.83 20.39
C ALA A 938 33.21 -27.16 20.91
N PRO A 939 33.82 -26.35 21.80
CA PRO A 939 35.04 -26.77 22.46
C PRO A 939 34.77 -28.03 23.29
N SER A 940 35.63 -29.05 23.15
CA SER A 940 35.52 -30.32 23.88
C SER A 940 36.02 -30.18 25.32
N GLY A 941 35.18 -29.63 26.21
CA GLY A 941 35.40 -29.60 27.66
C GLY A 941 35.17 -28.22 28.32
N PRO A 942 35.12 -28.17 29.67
CA PRO A 942 34.92 -26.92 30.42
C PRO A 942 36.04 -25.89 30.16
N PRO A 943 35.77 -24.57 30.33
CA PRO A 943 36.79 -23.52 30.28
C PRO A 943 37.96 -23.84 31.23
N GLY A 944 39.20 -23.77 30.73
CA GLY A 944 40.41 -24.08 31.51
C GLY A 944 40.78 -25.56 31.62
N SER A 945 39.98 -26.49 31.06
CA SER A 945 40.35 -27.90 31.03
C SER A 945 41.50 -28.19 30.05
N LEU A 946 42.39 -29.11 30.43
CA LEU A 946 43.50 -29.60 29.59
C LEU A 946 43.01 -30.10 28.22
N ARG A 947 41.81 -30.71 28.18
CA ARG A 947 41.20 -31.21 26.94
C ARG A 947 40.78 -30.07 26.00
N ARG A 948 40.23 -28.98 26.54
CA ARG A 948 39.90 -27.77 25.79
C ARG A 948 41.17 -27.04 25.33
N ALA A 949 42.17 -26.92 26.19
CA ALA A 949 43.46 -26.31 25.84
C ALA A 949 44.19 -27.11 24.75
N ALA A 950 44.14 -28.44 24.79
CA ALA A 950 44.71 -29.31 23.77
C ALA A 950 43.97 -29.18 22.42
N HIS A 951 42.63 -29.12 22.44
CA HIS A 951 41.85 -28.94 21.21
C HIS A 951 41.99 -27.53 20.61
N GLU A 952 42.04 -26.49 21.44
CA GLU A 952 42.33 -25.12 21.03
C GLU A 952 43.78 -24.99 20.50
N ALA A 953 44.73 -25.69 21.11
CA ALA A 953 46.10 -25.79 20.63
C ALA A 953 46.20 -26.57 19.32
N GLU A 954 45.40 -27.61 19.10
CA GLU A 954 45.32 -28.38 17.86
C GLU A 954 44.70 -27.55 16.71
N ILE A 955 43.67 -26.74 16.99
CA ILE A 955 43.12 -25.77 16.02
C ILE A 955 44.13 -24.66 15.73
N LYS A 956 44.84 -24.14 16.75
CA LYS A 956 45.95 -23.20 16.56
C LYS A 956 47.10 -23.83 15.77
N HIS A 957 47.41 -25.10 16.02
CA HIS A 957 48.49 -25.85 15.37
C HIS A 957 48.14 -26.16 13.90
N SER A 958 46.91 -26.56 13.62
CA SER A 958 46.41 -26.75 12.25
C SER A 958 46.25 -25.41 11.49
N LYS A 959 45.90 -24.32 12.18
CA LYS A 959 45.94 -22.97 11.61
C LYS A 959 47.37 -22.51 11.35
N THR A 960 48.32 -22.77 12.26
CA THR A 960 49.74 -22.46 12.03
C THR A 960 50.38 -23.37 10.99
N LEU A 961 49.96 -24.63 10.85
CA LEU A 961 50.35 -25.54 9.76
C LEU A 961 49.78 -25.08 8.43
N ARG A 962 48.50 -24.69 8.36
CA ARG A 962 47.92 -24.07 7.15
C ARG A 962 48.56 -22.74 6.82
N GLU A 963 48.89 -21.93 7.82
CA GLU A 963 49.69 -20.71 7.63
C GLU A 963 51.13 -21.04 7.24
N ARG A 964 51.69 -22.20 7.65
CA ARG A 964 53.01 -22.69 7.23
C ARG A 964 53.00 -23.20 5.80
N ASP A 965 51.98 -23.94 5.40
CA ASP A 965 51.73 -24.46 4.05
C ASP A 965 51.40 -23.29 3.10
N GLN A 966 50.55 -22.34 3.53
CA GLN A 966 50.32 -21.09 2.81
C GLN A 966 51.56 -20.20 2.77
N ARG A 967 52.43 -20.20 3.80
CA ARG A 967 53.73 -19.48 3.77
C ARG A 967 54.82 -20.25 3.00
N GLN A 968 54.67 -21.55 2.78
CA GLN A 968 55.55 -22.34 1.92
C GLN A 968 55.13 -22.23 0.44
N GLU A 969 53.82 -22.09 0.14
CA GLU A 969 53.32 -21.69 -1.18
C GLU A 969 53.53 -20.19 -1.46
N HIS A 970 53.39 -19.31 -0.46
CA HIS A 970 53.81 -17.90 -0.50
C HIS A 970 55.20 -17.70 0.10
N ARG A 971 56.19 -18.41 -0.43
CA ARG A 971 57.50 -17.76 -0.52
C ARG A 971 57.32 -16.56 -1.44
N THR A 972 57.37 -15.38 -0.83
CA THR A 972 57.40 -14.04 -1.42
C THR A 972 58.32 -13.98 -2.65
N ARG A 973 57.75 -14.27 -3.81
CA ARG A 973 58.33 -13.98 -5.11
C ARG A 973 57.28 -13.16 -5.85
N ILE A 974 57.61 -11.92 -6.16
CA ILE A 974 56.79 -11.13 -7.08
C ILE A 974 56.90 -11.85 -8.42
N ASP A 975 55.83 -12.51 -8.85
CA ASP A 975 55.76 -13.10 -10.17
C ASP A 975 55.38 -12.00 -11.16
N PHE A 976 56.36 -11.58 -11.95
CA PHE A 976 56.19 -10.58 -13.00
C PHE A 976 55.54 -11.14 -14.27
N GLY A 977 55.31 -12.45 -14.34
CA GLY A 977 54.81 -13.14 -15.54
C GLY A 977 55.85 -13.24 -16.67
N CYS A 978 57.11 -12.90 -16.39
CA CYS A 978 58.24 -12.98 -17.33
C CYS A 978 59.57 -13.16 -16.57
N PRO A 979 60.61 -13.72 -17.22
CA PRO A 979 61.93 -13.88 -16.60
C PRO A 979 62.61 -12.53 -16.30
N VAL A 980 63.35 -12.48 -15.20
CA VAL A 980 64.21 -11.35 -14.77
C VAL A 980 65.65 -11.88 -14.64
N PRO A 981 66.69 -11.21 -15.18
CA PRO A 981 66.68 -9.91 -15.88
C PRO A 981 65.83 -9.91 -17.16
N PHE A 982 65.26 -8.76 -17.52
CA PHE A 982 64.35 -8.66 -18.66
C PHE A 982 65.19 -8.66 -19.94
N THR A 983 65.10 -9.71 -20.75
CA THR A 983 65.73 -9.74 -22.08
C THR A 983 64.82 -9.16 -23.17
N ASN A 984 63.55 -8.91 -22.85
CA ASN A 984 62.52 -8.37 -23.74
C ASN A 984 61.55 -7.49 -22.94
N ILE A 985 60.89 -6.56 -23.62
CA ILE A 985 59.87 -5.70 -23.01
C ILE A 985 58.67 -6.57 -22.55
N PRO A 986 58.23 -6.46 -21.28
CA PRO A 986 57.08 -7.22 -20.77
C PRO A 986 55.80 -7.00 -21.60
N SER A 987 55.03 -8.07 -21.80
CA SER A 987 53.84 -8.07 -22.68
C SER A 987 52.79 -7.03 -22.29
N LEU A 988 52.62 -6.72 -21.01
CA LEU A 988 51.72 -5.66 -20.53
C LEU A 988 52.11 -4.29 -21.09
N ILE A 989 53.41 -4.00 -21.13
CA ILE A 989 53.95 -2.72 -21.58
C ILE A 989 53.95 -2.68 -23.11
N LEU A 990 54.43 -3.75 -23.75
CA LEU A 990 54.43 -3.88 -25.21
C LEU A 990 53.02 -3.69 -25.79
N SER A 991 52.04 -4.43 -25.25
CA SER A 991 50.64 -4.32 -25.70
C SER A 991 50.02 -2.95 -25.42
N ALA A 992 50.47 -2.23 -24.39
CA ALA A 992 50.01 -0.86 -24.12
C ALA A 992 50.55 0.15 -25.16
N PHE A 993 51.81 0.01 -25.59
CA PHE A 993 52.37 0.81 -26.68
C PHE A 993 51.71 0.48 -28.02
N GLU A 994 51.46 -0.81 -28.33
CA GLU A 994 50.78 -1.24 -29.56
C GLU A 994 49.32 -0.74 -29.62
N GLN A 995 48.58 -0.83 -28.52
CA GLN A 995 47.21 -0.32 -28.45
C GLN A 995 47.16 1.19 -28.67
N THR A 996 48.13 1.93 -28.11
CA THR A 996 48.25 3.38 -28.31
C THR A 996 48.59 3.71 -29.75
N LYS A 997 49.47 2.92 -30.38
CA LYS A 997 49.74 3.02 -31.81
C LYS A 997 48.48 2.84 -32.63
N ALA A 998 47.65 1.83 -32.35
CA ALA A 998 46.39 1.63 -33.05
C ALA A 998 45.41 2.81 -32.88
N ILE A 999 45.33 3.40 -31.68
CA ILE A 999 44.42 4.53 -31.38
C ILE A 999 44.83 5.80 -32.14
N PHE A 1000 46.12 6.15 -32.12
CA PHE A 1000 46.59 7.41 -32.72
C PHE A 1000 46.96 7.28 -34.20
N SER A 1001 46.89 6.08 -34.79
CA SER A 1001 47.08 5.85 -36.23
C SER A 1001 45.77 5.93 -37.05
N GLN A 1002 44.61 6.12 -36.40
CA GLN A 1002 43.31 6.33 -37.07
C GLN A 1002 43.15 7.81 -37.52
N ASP A 1003 42.34 8.07 -38.54
CA ASP A 1003 42.10 9.42 -39.08
C ASP A 1003 41.70 10.42 -37.97
N GLY A 1004 42.49 11.48 -37.79
CA GLY A 1004 42.29 12.51 -36.76
C GLY A 1004 43.12 12.33 -35.46
N GLY A 1005 43.99 11.32 -35.38
CA GLY A 1005 44.92 11.13 -34.25
C GLY A 1005 46.09 12.13 -34.21
N ASP A 1006 46.53 12.50 -33.00
CA ASP A 1006 47.68 13.41 -32.80
C ASP A 1006 49.01 12.66 -33.02
N THR A 1007 49.55 12.75 -34.24
CA THR A 1007 50.76 12.04 -34.68
C THR A 1007 51.99 12.38 -33.84
N LYS A 1008 52.06 13.58 -33.26
CA LYS A 1008 53.18 13.96 -32.38
C LYS A 1008 53.18 13.25 -31.03
N VAL A 1009 51.99 12.85 -30.53
CA VAL A 1009 51.87 11.97 -29.34
C VAL A 1009 52.37 10.57 -29.68
N LEU A 1010 52.00 10.08 -30.87
CA LEU A 1010 52.43 8.77 -31.36
C LEU A 1010 53.95 8.71 -31.51
N ASP A 1011 54.55 9.72 -32.13
CA ASP A 1011 56.00 9.82 -32.29
C ASP A 1011 56.71 9.86 -30.93
N HIS A 1012 56.14 10.54 -29.92
CA HIS A 1012 56.73 10.57 -28.57
C HIS A 1012 56.70 9.21 -27.87
N TYR A 1013 55.60 8.46 -28.02
CA TYR A 1013 55.54 7.09 -27.51
C TYR A 1013 56.46 6.15 -28.28
N GLN A 1014 56.65 6.36 -29.59
CA GLN A 1014 57.60 5.58 -30.37
C GLN A 1014 59.04 5.85 -29.93
N VAL A 1015 59.40 7.11 -29.62
CA VAL A 1015 60.71 7.45 -29.02
C VAL A 1015 60.89 6.75 -27.67
N ALA A 1016 59.86 6.74 -26.81
CA ALA A 1016 59.93 6.04 -25.53
C ALA A 1016 60.11 4.52 -25.69
N MET A 1017 59.42 3.93 -26.66
CA MET A 1017 59.50 2.50 -26.96
C MET A 1017 60.87 2.11 -27.52
N ASN A 1018 61.41 2.89 -28.45
CA ASN A 1018 62.74 2.67 -29.02
C ASN A 1018 63.81 2.82 -27.94
N CYS A 1019 63.72 3.87 -27.11
CA CYS A 1019 64.66 4.09 -26.01
C CYS A 1019 64.61 2.96 -24.99
N LEU A 1020 63.43 2.40 -24.70
CA LEU A 1020 63.31 1.24 -23.81
C LEU A 1020 63.91 -0.03 -24.43
N ALA A 1021 63.67 -0.26 -25.72
CA ALA A 1021 64.20 -1.42 -26.43
C ALA A 1021 65.73 -1.38 -26.52
N GLU A 1022 66.32 -0.21 -26.80
CA GLU A 1022 67.77 -0.01 -26.89
C GLU A 1022 68.50 -0.16 -25.55
N ASN A 1023 67.82 0.11 -24.44
CA ASN A 1023 68.40 0.12 -23.09
C ASN A 1023 67.82 -0.98 -22.20
N ILE A 1024 67.22 -2.03 -22.77
CA ILE A 1024 66.52 -3.07 -22.00
C ILE A 1024 67.47 -3.80 -21.03
N ASP A 1025 68.74 -3.93 -21.40
CA ASP A 1025 69.79 -4.57 -20.59
C ASP A 1025 70.31 -3.68 -19.42
N ASP A 1026 69.89 -2.41 -19.35
CA ASP A 1026 70.28 -1.50 -18.26
C ASP A 1026 69.61 -1.91 -16.93
N PRO A 1027 70.37 -2.14 -15.85
CA PRO A 1027 69.81 -2.43 -14.53
C PRO A 1027 68.77 -1.42 -14.02
N LEU A 1028 68.88 -0.14 -14.41
CA LEU A 1028 67.89 0.88 -14.06
C LEU A 1028 66.59 0.72 -14.84
N CYS A 1029 66.65 0.26 -16.10
CA CYS A 1029 65.48 -0.16 -16.86
C CYS A 1029 64.81 -1.38 -16.21
N HIS A 1030 65.59 -2.36 -15.75
CA HIS A 1030 65.03 -3.51 -15.02
C HIS A 1030 64.27 -3.08 -13.77
N LEU A 1031 64.84 -2.16 -12.97
CA LEU A 1031 64.16 -1.64 -11.78
C LEU A 1031 62.88 -0.89 -12.14
N MET A 1032 62.91 -0.04 -13.17
CA MET A 1032 61.72 0.66 -13.67
C MET A 1032 60.60 -0.30 -14.09
N LEU A 1033 60.95 -1.37 -14.81
CA LEU A 1033 60.01 -2.41 -15.25
C LEU A 1033 59.44 -3.18 -14.05
N MET A 1034 60.28 -3.56 -13.08
CA MET A 1034 59.82 -4.20 -11.83
C MET A 1034 58.86 -3.29 -11.06
N MET A 1035 59.17 -2.00 -10.90
CA MET A 1035 58.31 -1.04 -10.23
C MET A 1035 56.97 -0.88 -10.96
N THR A 1036 57.01 -0.75 -12.29
CA THR A 1036 55.81 -0.59 -13.12
C THR A 1036 54.91 -1.82 -13.02
N LEU A 1037 55.45 -3.02 -13.19
CA LEU A 1037 54.68 -4.27 -13.12
C LEU A 1037 54.11 -4.49 -11.72
N THR A 1038 54.87 -4.16 -10.66
CA THR A 1038 54.39 -4.25 -9.28
C THR A 1038 53.20 -3.33 -9.04
N VAL A 1039 53.28 -2.07 -9.47
CA VAL A 1039 52.19 -1.10 -9.29
C VAL A 1039 50.96 -1.50 -10.13
N CYS A 1040 51.17 -2.00 -11.35
CA CYS A 1040 50.07 -2.43 -12.23
C CYS A 1040 49.40 -3.74 -11.76
N ALA A 1041 50.13 -4.62 -11.07
CA ALA A 1041 49.60 -5.85 -10.49
C ALA A 1041 48.79 -5.63 -9.20
N SER A 1042 48.86 -4.43 -8.62
CA SER A 1042 48.10 -4.10 -7.40
C SER A 1042 46.59 -4.22 -7.62
N SER A 1043 45.89 -4.79 -6.61
CA SER A 1043 44.44 -4.87 -6.58
C SER A 1043 43.77 -3.49 -6.48
N GLU A 1044 44.50 -2.50 -5.95
CA GLU A 1044 44.08 -1.12 -5.83
C GLU A 1044 45.11 -0.19 -6.50
N THR A 1045 44.67 0.81 -7.27
CA THR A 1045 45.59 1.75 -7.94
C THR A 1045 46.03 2.84 -6.96
N PRO A 1046 47.33 2.94 -6.62
CA PRO A 1046 47.82 3.96 -5.71
C PRO A 1046 47.85 5.35 -6.38
N GLN A 1047 47.48 6.39 -5.65
CA GLN A 1047 47.75 7.79 -5.98
C GLN A 1047 48.50 8.47 -4.84
N VAL A 1048 49.17 9.57 -5.15
CA VAL A 1048 49.70 10.48 -4.15
C VAL A 1048 49.02 11.82 -4.40
N ALA A 1049 48.31 12.36 -3.41
CA ALA A 1049 47.69 13.67 -3.54
C ALA A 1049 48.78 14.76 -3.55
N PRO A 1050 48.57 15.91 -4.22
CA PRO A 1050 49.56 16.99 -4.22
C PRO A 1050 49.91 17.39 -2.78
N ARG A 1051 51.21 17.36 -2.44
CA ARG A 1051 51.80 17.66 -1.11
C ARG A 1051 51.65 16.59 -0.02
N GLU A 1052 51.13 15.41 -0.33
CA GLU A 1052 51.16 14.26 0.58
C GLU A 1052 52.37 13.36 0.31
N GLN A 1053 52.91 12.73 1.35
CA GLN A 1053 54.03 11.76 1.25
C GLN A 1053 53.57 10.30 1.36
N ALA A 1054 52.26 10.04 1.40
CA ALA A 1054 51.68 8.71 1.52
C ALA A 1054 50.86 8.35 0.28
N PHE A 1055 50.82 7.05 -0.06
CA PHE A 1055 49.91 6.53 -1.08
C PHE A 1055 48.48 6.45 -0.52
N SER A 1056 47.52 6.96 -1.27
CA SER A 1056 46.09 6.75 -1.07
C SER A 1056 45.50 5.95 -2.22
N VAL A 1057 44.34 5.35 -2.01
CA VAL A 1057 43.66 4.53 -3.02
C VAL A 1057 42.81 5.43 -3.92
N THR A 1058 42.93 5.29 -5.23
CA THR A 1058 42.07 6.00 -6.18
C THR A 1058 40.62 5.50 -6.11
N PRO A 1059 39.59 6.38 -6.20
CA PRO A 1059 38.18 5.97 -6.17
C PRO A 1059 37.73 5.11 -7.37
N ARG A 1060 38.46 5.20 -8.49
CA ARG A 1060 38.27 4.37 -9.69
C ARG A 1060 39.60 3.76 -10.08
N ARG A 1061 39.63 2.43 -10.22
CA ARG A 1061 40.81 1.69 -10.69
C ARG A 1061 41.17 2.15 -12.11
N LYS A 1062 42.43 2.52 -12.34
CA LYS A 1062 42.92 2.87 -13.68
C LYS A 1062 43.19 1.60 -14.48
N ASP A 1063 43.03 1.67 -15.79
CA ASP A 1063 43.42 0.57 -16.69
C ASP A 1063 44.93 0.29 -16.53
N PRO A 1064 45.34 -0.94 -16.15
CA PRO A 1064 46.74 -1.29 -15.97
C PRO A 1064 47.62 -1.01 -17.19
N ARG A 1065 47.08 -1.14 -18.41
CA ARG A 1065 47.85 -0.87 -19.65
C ARG A 1065 48.17 0.61 -19.79
N GLN A 1066 47.17 1.47 -19.63
CA GLN A 1066 47.37 2.93 -19.67
C GLN A 1066 48.29 3.39 -18.53
N LEU A 1067 48.15 2.80 -17.33
CA LEU A 1067 49.02 3.13 -16.20
C LEU A 1067 50.48 2.74 -16.49
N ALA A 1068 50.71 1.52 -17.01
CA ALA A 1068 52.03 1.05 -17.39
C ALA A 1068 52.69 1.95 -18.45
N LEU A 1069 51.95 2.30 -19.50
CA LEU A 1069 52.40 3.20 -20.56
C LEU A 1069 52.86 4.57 -20.00
N VAL A 1070 52.03 5.17 -19.15
CA VAL A 1070 52.32 6.49 -18.57
C VAL A 1070 53.50 6.42 -17.60
N MET A 1071 53.57 5.38 -16.75
CA MET A 1071 54.67 5.23 -15.80
C MET A 1071 55.99 5.02 -16.52
N VAL A 1072 56.07 4.09 -17.46
CA VAL A 1072 57.28 3.83 -18.25
C VAL A 1072 57.69 5.08 -19.00
N THR A 1073 56.77 5.72 -19.73
CA THR A 1073 57.10 6.92 -20.52
C THR A 1073 57.66 8.03 -19.63
N ARG A 1074 57.06 8.28 -18.47
CA ARG A 1074 57.51 9.34 -17.55
C ARG A 1074 58.83 8.99 -16.87
N MET A 1075 59.00 7.75 -16.44
CA MET A 1075 60.25 7.30 -15.79
C MET A 1075 61.41 7.32 -16.79
N MET A 1076 61.17 6.99 -18.06
CA MET A 1076 62.15 7.09 -19.14
C MET A 1076 62.64 8.52 -19.38
N TRP A 1077 61.80 9.55 -19.20
CA TRP A 1077 62.25 10.94 -19.26
C TRP A 1077 63.36 11.22 -18.23
N PHE A 1078 63.25 10.63 -17.04
CA PHE A 1078 64.25 10.83 -15.98
C PHE A 1078 65.48 9.94 -16.16
N LEU A 1079 65.31 8.70 -16.63
CA LEU A 1079 66.42 7.77 -16.84
C LEU A 1079 67.29 8.16 -18.04
N TYR A 1080 66.67 8.57 -19.15
CA TYR A 1080 67.36 8.91 -20.40
C TYR A 1080 66.89 10.28 -20.93
N PRO A 1081 67.16 11.38 -20.20
CA PRO A 1081 66.65 12.70 -20.59
C PRO A 1081 67.15 13.13 -21.98
N LYS A 1082 68.34 12.69 -22.42
CA LYS A 1082 68.88 13.03 -23.73
C LYS A 1082 68.11 12.41 -24.91
N ALA A 1083 67.34 11.34 -24.68
CA ALA A 1083 66.55 10.67 -25.72
C ALA A 1083 65.25 11.41 -26.04
N PHE A 1084 64.81 12.34 -25.18
CA PHE A 1084 63.54 13.04 -25.32
C PHE A 1084 63.71 14.55 -25.59
N PRO A 1085 62.82 15.17 -26.36
CA PRO A 1085 62.84 16.62 -26.57
C PRO A 1085 62.38 17.38 -25.31
N TRP A 1086 63.28 18.17 -24.71
CA TRP A 1086 62.96 19.00 -23.53
C TRP A 1086 62.74 20.48 -23.84
N LYS A 1087 63.29 20.96 -24.96
CA LYS A 1087 63.09 22.33 -25.44
C LYS A 1087 62.11 22.31 -26.61
N LYS A 1088 61.25 23.33 -26.69
CA LYS A 1088 60.36 23.54 -27.84
C LYS A 1088 61.20 23.68 -29.11
N ASN A 1089 61.19 22.65 -29.95
CA ASN A 1089 61.81 22.69 -31.26
C ASN A 1089 60.69 22.65 -32.31
N THR A 1090 60.47 23.77 -33.00
CA THR A 1090 59.33 23.98 -33.89
C THR A 1090 59.32 23.05 -35.12
N GLY A 1091 60.43 22.36 -35.40
CA GLY A 1091 60.55 21.35 -36.47
C GLY A 1091 60.65 19.89 -36.01
N GLY A 1092 60.45 19.57 -34.71
CA GLY A 1092 60.50 18.19 -34.20
C GLY A 1092 59.23 17.38 -34.50
N THR A 1093 59.39 16.08 -34.73
CA THR A 1093 58.29 15.13 -34.99
C THR A 1093 57.52 14.75 -33.72
N ALA A 1094 58.19 14.58 -32.58
CA ALA A 1094 57.57 14.34 -31.26
C ALA A 1094 57.34 15.63 -30.44
N TYR A 1095 56.34 15.63 -29.56
CA TYR A 1095 56.12 16.73 -28.59
C TYR A 1095 57.27 16.87 -27.59
N ASP A 1096 57.56 18.08 -27.11
CA ASP A 1096 58.45 18.22 -25.95
C ASP A 1096 57.80 17.65 -24.67
N VAL A 1097 58.63 17.27 -23.69
CA VAL A 1097 58.18 16.66 -22.42
C VAL A 1097 57.13 17.50 -21.69
N SER A 1098 57.19 18.84 -21.78
CA SER A 1098 56.22 19.73 -21.14
C SER A 1098 54.85 19.62 -21.80
N GLU A 1099 54.79 19.65 -23.14
CA GLU A 1099 53.53 19.46 -23.87
C GLU A 1099 53.01 18.02 -23.76
N MET A 1100 53.87 17.01 -23.80
CA MET A 1100 53.47 15.61 -23.61
C MET A 1100 52.87 15.36 -22.23
N THR A 1101 53.38 16.01 -21.18
CA THR A 1101 52.80 15.92 -19.83
C THR A 1101 51.36 16.43 -19.78
N LYS A 1102 51.04 17.50 -20.52
CA LYS A 1102 49.67 18.02 -20.62
C LYS A 1102 48.74 17.06 -21.37
N LYS A 1103 49.22 16.48 -22.47
CA LYS A 1103 48.46 15.54 -23.31
C LYS A 1103 48.13 14.24 -22.55
N ILE A 1104 49.10 13.68 -21.83
CA ILE A 1104 48.89 12.52 -20.94
C ILE A 1104 47.84 12.81 -19.86
N GLY A 1105 47.79 14.03 -19.33
CA GLY A 1105 46.79 14.46 -18.35
C GLY A 1105 45.36 14.59 -18.89
N GLN A 1106 45.19 14.86 -20.19
CA GLN A 1106 43.88 15.04 -20.84
C GLN A 1106 43.29 13.72 -21.39
N SER A 1107 44.11 12.80 -21.92
CA SER A 1107 43.64 11.49 -22.41
C SER A 1107 43.04 10.58 -21.33
N VAL A 1108 43.41 10.77 -20.05
CA VAL A 1108 42.85 10.01 -18.91
C VAL A 1108 41.43 10.48 -18.52
N ARG A 1109 40.96 11.63 -19.01
CA ARG A 1109 39.58 12.15 -18.77
C ARG A 1109 38.62 11.95 -19.95
N GLY A 1110 39.11 11.53 -21.13
CA GLY A 1110 38.33 11.53 -22.39
C GLY A 1110 37.72 10.21 -22.85
N VAL A 1111 38.07 9.04 -22.27
CA VAL A 1111 37.61 7.72 -22.77
C VAL A 1111 36.41 7.17 -21.97
N GLY A 1112 35.55 8.07 -21.47
CA GLY A 1112 34.39 7.73 -20.63
C GLY A 1112 33.04 8.21 -21.17
N HIS A 1113 32.96 8.65 -22.43
CA HIS A 1113 31.71 9.04 -23.10
C HIS A 1113 31.59 8.30 -24.45
N GLY A 1114 31.55 6.97 -24.37
CA GLY A 1114 30.98 6.11 -25.41
C GLY A 1114 29.67 5.54 -24.86
N ARG A 1115 28.55 5.83 -25.53
CA ARG A 1115 27.18 5.45 -25.15
C ARG A 1115 27.08 3.95 -24.82
N HIS A 1116 26.62 3.65 -23.60
CA HIS A 1116 25.70 2.55 -23.29
C HIS A 1116 24.90 2.88 -22.04
#